data_AF-A0A1T4NHA6-F1
#
_entry.id   AF-A0A1T4NHA6-F1
#
_cell.length_a   1.000
_cell.length_b   1.000
_cell.length_c   1.000
_cell.angle_alpha   90.00
_cell.angle_beta   90.00
_cell.angle_gamma   90.00
#
_symmetry.space_group_name_H-M   'P 1'
#
loop_
_entity.id
_entity.type
_entity.pdbx_description
1 polymer ?
#
loop_
_entity_poly.entity_id
_entity_poly.type
_entity_poly.pdbx_seq_one_letter_code
_entity_poly.pdbx_strand_id
1 'polypeptide(L)'
;MTTFLVPAAPVSPLRQRLIDEMDLRRFPRETQRNYFRDIGRLATFLGRSPDTETADDLCWFQIVQQEAGLGVPTINAVVSALRFFFVHTIDRPDLARKLVRLHHPRQLPDVLSPDEVRRLLGATVCLKHLAALSVAYGAGLRVAEVAALKVADVDSTRMILRIEHGKGGRDRNAMLSADLLALLRQWWIEGHRQGVLHRDGCCSPARPGHGRSRPGSFTASWWTRLERRRFPKGSVPIRYAIPSPPTFWKTASTSASSRFCWGTPSSIRPRSTPRSPHACCEPWSAPSTGLPCSTAKDLHPAEAMRASIEVADIFRAAGPLYGAAKAGHLSLAELKIMSAVEHCRTAALGGHVEGCDNCAHLRVSYNSCRNRHCPRCQGAAARDWLAEREADLLPVGYFHVVFTLPSEIAALAFQNKAAIYSLLFRAAAETMTRITADPRHLGACIGFTAVLHTWGSAMTHHPHVHMIVPGGGLLPDGTRRISARPAFLLPVQVLSALFRRLFLDGLSALHDAGSLAFVGTLAHLAEPRAFARHLAPVRRKRWMVYAKPPFAGPRTVLAYLSRYTHRVAISSRRILAFDGASVTFREGLPPGRRCPPSHSDARGQRVHPSLPSSRPAKGIPPHPAVRVPDRPGPQGQPRSHPQAPRCSVPDATTR
;
A
#
# COMPACT_ATOMS: atom_id res chain seq x y z
N MET A 1 30.49 55.12 25.94
CA MET A 1 30.62 54.14 24.85
C MET A 1 29.30 54.06 24.11
N THR A 2 29.21 54.76 22.98
CA THR A 2 28.00 54.85 22.16
C THR A 2 27.83 53.56 21.37
N THR A 3 26.77 52.81 21.65
CA THR A 3 26.41 51.61 20.90
C THR A 3 25.94 52.03 19.51
N PHE A 4 26.78 51.89 18.50
CA PHE A 4 26.36 52.01 17.11
C PHE A 4 25.43 50.84 16.78
N LEU A 5 24.14 51.14 16.60
CA LEU A 5 23.22 50.27 15.88
C LEU A 5 23.68 50.21 14.43
N VAL A 6 24.34 49.11 14.05
CA VAL A 6 24.59 48.80 12.64
C VAL A 6 23.23 48.80 11.94
N PRO A 7 22.97 49.68 10.95
CA PRO A 7 21.72 49.67 10.21
C PRO A 7 21.58 48.30 9.55
N ALA A 8 20.45 47.63 9.74
CA ALA A 8 20.16 46.40 9.01
C ALA A 8 20.26 46.72 7.51
N ALA A 9 21.18 46.06 6.81
CA ALA A 9 21.38 46.27 5.38
C ALA A 9 20.02 46.26 4.65
N PRO A 10 19.77 47.22 3.75
CA PRO A 10 18.49 47.31 3.06
C PRO A 10 18.19 45.98 2.39
N VAL A 11 17.05 45.39 2.74
CA VAL A 11 16.60 44.11 2.18
C VAL A 11 16.45 44.32 0.66
N SER A 12 17.10 43.47 -0.14
CA SER A 12 17.01 43.61 -1.60
C SER A 12 15.54 43.53 -2.05
N PRO A 13 15.12 44.24 -3.11
CA PRO A 13 13.74 44.21 -3.58
C PRO A 13 13.23 42.79 -3.86
N LEU A 14 14.11 41.93 -4.40
CA LEU A 14 13.83 40.52 -4.65
C LEU A 14 13.60 39.71 -3.35
N ARG A 15 14.41 39.98 -2.32
CA ARG A 15 14.24 39.35 -1.01
C ARG A 15 12.98 39.83 -0.30
N GLN A 16 12.59 41.10 -0.47
CA GLN A 16 11.34 41.63 0.06
C GLN A 16 10.14 40.94 -0.60
N ARG A 17 10.11 40.83 -1.93
CA ARG A 17 9.06 40.05 -2.63
C ARG A 17 8.97 38.62 -2.14
N LEU A 18 10.11 37.95 -1.91
CA LEU A 18 10.12 36.60 -1.36
C LEU A 18 9.52 36.52 0.06
N ILE A 19 9.81 37.51 0.92
CA ILE A 19 9.20 37.63 2.25
C ILE A 19 7.68 37.78 2.11
N ASP A 20 7.25 38.73 1.28
CA ASP A 20 5.83 39.06 1.09
C ASP A 20 5.04 37.84 0.57
N GLU A 21 5.58 37.10 -0.41
CA GLU A 21 4.97 35.89 -0.96
C GLU A 21 4.86 34.76 0.09
N MET A 22 5.85 34.61 0.98
CA MET A 22 5.83 33.62 2.06
C MET A 22 4.89 34.02 3.20
N ASP A 23 4.84 35.31 3.55
CA ASP A 23 3.94 35.86 4.57
C ASP A 23 2.48 35.80 4.09
N LEU A 24 2.20 36.13 2.83
CA LEU A 24 0.88 36.00 2.19
C LEU A 24 0.34 34.56 2.30
N ARG A 25 1.23 33.57 2.14
CA ARG A 25 0.89 32.14 2.25
C ARG A 25 0.99 31.59 3.68
N ARG A 26 1.24 32.46 4.67
CA ARG A 26 1.32 32.15 6.10
C ARG A 26 2.37 31.07 6.43
N PHE A 27 3.54 31.15 5.79
CA PHE A 27 4.62 30.20 6.07
C PHE A 27 5.16 30.40 7.49
N PRO A 28 5.40 29.31 8.26
CA PRO A 28 6.05 29.42 9.56
C PRO A 28 7.45 30.04 9.46
N ARG A 29 7.88 30.79 10.47
CA ARG A 29 9.22 31.43 10.54
C ARG A 29 10.37 30.46 10.28
N GLU A 30 10.24 29.22 10.72
CA GLU A 30 11.25 28.18 10.47
C GLU A 30 11.34 27.78 8.99
N THR A 31 10.19 27.65 8.31
CA THR A 31 10.12 27.40 6.87
C THR A 31 10.71 28.57 6.09
N GLN A 32 10.36 29.80 6.44
CA GLN A 32 10.93 31.01 5.83
C GLN A 32 12.45 31.01 5.95
N ARG A 33 13.00 30.75 7.14
CA ARG A 33 14.44 30.66 7.39
C ARG A 33 15.11 29.57 6.54
N ASN A 34 14.49 28.40 6.43
CA ASN A 34 15.01 27.31 5.62
C ASN A 34 15.04 27.67 4.13
N TYR A 35 13.97 28.30 3.63
CA TYR A 35 13.87 28.71 2.23
C TYR A 35 14.89 29.81 1.90
N PHE A 36 15.08 30.81 2.78
CA PHE A 36 16.14 31.81 2.62
C PHE A 36 17.53 31.18 2.57
N ARG A 37 17.81 30.23 3.48
CA ARG A 37 19.09 29.52 3.48
C ARG A 37 19.30 28.77 2.17
N ASP A 38 18.27 28.05 1.72
CA ASP A 38 18.39 27.15 0.57
C ASP A 38 18.45 27.92 -0.77
N ILE A 39 17.75 29.05 -0.89
CA ILE A 39 17.89 29.99 -2.02
C ILE A 39 19.22 30.74 -1.95
N GLY A 40 19.68 31.08 -0.74
CA GLY A 40 21.00 31.68 -0.52
C GLY A 40 22.14 30.81 -1.03
N ARG A 41 22.03 29.47 -0.93
CA ARG A 41 23.01 28.55 -1.51
C ARG A 41 23.13 28.68 -3.02
N LEU A 42 22.01 28.89 -3.72
CA LEU A 42 22.01 29.14 -5.15
C LEU A 42 22.69 30.48 -5.45
N ALA A 43 22.29 31.57 -4.77
CA ALA A 43 22.94 32.88 -4.96
C ALA A 43 24.45 32.85 -4.72
N THR A 44 24.92 32.11 -3.70
CA THR A 44 26.35 31.91 -3.43
C THR A 44 27.05 31.12 -4.54
N PHE A 45 26.40 30.08 -5.08
CA PHE A 45 26.96 29.28 -6.18
C PHE A 45 27.17 30.10 -7.45
N LEU A 46 26.26 31.04 -7.72
CA LEU A 46 26.27 31.82 -8.95
C LEU A 46 27.13 33.07 -8.86
N GLY A 47 27.40 33.56 -7.65
CA GLY A 47 28.08 34.84 -7.42
C GLY A 47 27.29 36.06 -7.89
N ARG A 48 26.02 35.88 -8.27
CA ARG A 48 25.11 36.91 -8.79
C ARG A 48 23.69 36.68 -8.27
N SER A 49 22.78 37.59 -8.62
CA SER A 49 21.40 37.50 -8.19
C SER A 49 20.69 36.28 -8.81
N PRO A 50 19.94 35.49 -8.03
CA PRO A 50 19.36 34.20 -8.48
C PRO A 50 18.19 34.34 -9.47
N ASP A 51 17.82 35.56 -9.86
CA ASP A 51 16.82 35.86 -10.90
C ASP A 51 17.41 35.88 -12.31
N THR A 52 18.73 35.98 -12.47
CA THR A 52 19.41 35.97 -13.78
C THR A 52 19.76 34.58 -14.31
N GLU A 53 19.13 33.54 -13.76
CA GLU A 53 19.54 32.15 -13.92
C GLU A 53 19.05 31.46 -15.19
N THR A 54 19.87 30.54 -15.72
CA THR A 54 19.52 29.69 -16.86
C THR A 54 19.19 28.26 -16.44
N ALA A 55 18.55 27.49 -17.33
CA ALA A 55 18.25 26.09 -17.07
C ALA A 55 19.51 25.24 -16.88
N ASP A 56 20.61 25.60 -17.55
CA ASP A 56 21.88 24.91 -17.48
C ASP A 56 22.57 25.19 -16.13
N ASP A 57 22.53 26.43 -15.64
CA ASP A 57 23.05 26.80 -14.32
C ASP A 57 22.38 26.00 -13.19
N LEU A 58 21.06 25.78 -13.29
CA LEU A 58 20.31 24.95 -12.33
C LEU A 58 20.71 23.47 -12.41
N CYS A 59 20.97 22.95 -13.61
CA CYS A 59 21.47 21.59 -13.80
C CYS A 59 22.86 21.42 -13.15
N TRP A 60 23.78 22.35 -13.43
CA TRP A 60 25.11 22.40 -12.84
C TRP A 60 25.07 22.53 -11.32
N PHE A 61 24.20 23.39 -10.79
CA PHE A 61 24.01 23.53 -9.34
C PHE A 61 23.57 22.22 -8.67
N GLN A 62 22.73 21.41 -9.33
CA GLN A 62 22.32 20.11 -8.78
C GLN A 62 23.44 19.06 -8.87
N ILE A 63 24.25 19.09 -9.93
CA ILE A 63 25.42 18.22 -10.10
C ILE A 63 26.47 18.53 -9.02
N VAL A 64 26.83 19.80 -8.83
CA VAL A 64 27.80 20.23 -7.81
C VAL A 64 27.33 19.88 -6.40
N GLN A 65 26.02 19.94 -6.13
CA GLN A 65 25.49 19.49 -4.84
C GLN A 65 25.66 17.98 -4.63
N GLN A 66 25.51 17.17 -5.68
CA GLN A 66 25.75 15.73 -5.62
C GLN A 66 27.23 15.41 -5.44
N GLU A 67 28.12 16.09 -6.17
CA GLU A 67 29.57 15.93 -6.08
C GLU A 67 30.12 16.37 -4.71
N ALA A 68 29.55 17.42 -4.12
CA ALA A 68 29.86 17.85 -2.75
C ALA A 68 29.32 16.89 -1.66
N GLY A 69 28.65 15.79 -2.04
CA GLY A 69 28.17 14.77 -1.12
C GLY A 69 26.97 15.19 -0.27
N LEU A 70 26.17 16.18 -0.71
CA LEU A 70 24.97 16.57 0.03
C LEU A 70 23.95 15.43 0.03
N GLY A 71 23.39 15.17 1.22
CA GLY A 71 22.33 14.16 1.36
C GLY A 71 21.11 14.49 0.50
N VAL A 72 20.55 13.46 -0.14
CA VAL A 72 19.37 13.56 -1.01
C VAL A 72 18.16 14.30 -0.36
N PRO A 73 17.85 14.16 0.95
CA PRO A 73 16.80 14.97 1.59
C PRO A 73 17.09 16.47 1.56
N THR A 74 18.35 16.85 1.73
CA THR A 74 18.80 18.25 1.68
C THR A 74 18.67 18.79 0.27
N ILE A 75 19.08 18.02 -0.76
CA ILE A 75 18.93 18.42 -2.16
C ILE A 75 17.44 18.63 -2.50
N ASN A 76 16.56 17.71 -2.06
CA ASN A 76 15.13 17.85 -2.28
C ASN A 76 14.48 19.03 -1.53
N ALA A 77 15.01 19.38 -0.35
CA ALA A 77 14.59 20.60 0.37
C ALA A 77 14.98 21.86 -0.41
N VAL A 78 16.21 21.90 -0.92
CA VAL A 78 16.69 22.99 -1.79
C VAL A 78 15.85 23.10 -3.06
N VAL A 79 15.58 22.00 -3.75
CA VAL A 79 14.69 21.97 -4.92
C VAL A 79 13.29 22.49 -4.58
N SER A 80 12.77 22.19 -3.39
CA SER A 80 11.45 22.67 -2.97
C SER A 80 11.44 24.19 -2.76
N ALA A 81 12.48 24.75 -2.15
CA ALA A 81 12.65 26.19 -1.97
C ALA A 81 12.84 26.91 -3.32
N LEU A 82 13.68 26.37 -4.21
CA LEU A 82 13.91 26.95 -5.53
C LEU A 82 12.67 26.90 -6.43
N ARG A 83 11.91 25.80 -6.41
CA ARG A 83 10.64 25.73 -7.15
C ARG A 83 9.65 26.77 -6.65
N PHE A 84 9.57 26.99 -5.33
CA PHE A 84 8.72 28.04 -4.77
C PHE A 84 9.17 29.42 -5.25
N PHE A 85 10.46 29.71 -5.17
CA PHE A 85 11.05 30.97 -5.61
C PHE A 85 10.78 31.25 -7.10
N PHE A 86 11.06 30.29 -7.98
CA PHE A 86 10.84 30.48 -9.41
C PHE A 86 9.36 30.55 -9.78
N VAL A 87 8.47 29.77 -9.15
CA VAL A 87 7.04 29.80 -9.49
C VAL A 87 6.31 31.01 -8.90
N HIS A 88 6.64 31.42 -7.68
CA HIS A 88 5.84 32.42 -6.95
C HIS A 88 6.53 33.77 -6.77
N THR A 89 7.86 33.85 -6.80
CA THR A 89 8.58 35.13 -6.60
C THR A 89 9.02 35.78 -7.92
N ILE A 90 9.41 34.99 -8.93
CA ILE A 90 9.93 35.49 -10.22
C ILE A 90 8.99 35.15 -11.40
N ASP A 91 7.98 34.31 -11.20
CA ASP A 91 7.06 33.85 -12.27
C ASP A 91 7.77 33.22 -13.49
N ARG A 92 8.72 32.32 -13.19
CA ARG A 92 9.48 31.49 -14.14
C ARG A 92 9.23 29.99 -13.91
N PRO A 93 8.00 29.50 -14.18
CA PRO A 93 7.66 28.09 -13.98
C PRO A 93 8.43 27.14 -14.91
N ASP A 94 8.97 27.66 -16.02
CA ASP A 94 9.86 26.95 -16.94
C ASP A 94 11.13 26.45 -16.25
N LEU A 95 11.79 27.31 -15.46
CA LEU A 95 12.98 26.96 -14.68
C LEU A 95 12.64 25.98 -13.53
N ALA A 96 11.50 26.19 -12.88
CA ALA A 96 11.03 25.28 -11.83
C ALA A 96 10.81 23.84 -12.33
N ARG A 97 10.42 23.66 -13.60
CA ARG A 97 10.24 22.33 -14.23
C ARG A 97 11.57 21.63 -14.51
N LYS A 98 12.67 22.36 -14.68
CA LYS A 98 14.00 21.82 -14.94
C LYS A 98 14.68 21.25 -13.68
N LEU A 99 14.26 21.71 -12.50
CA LEU A 99 14.75 21.18 -11.22
C LEU A 99 14.30 19.73 -10.99
N VAL A 100 15.27 18.83 -10.89
CA VAL A 100 15.06 17.39 -10.70
C VAL A 100 14.93 17.06 -9.22
N ARG A 101 13.84 16.41 -8.80
CA ARG A 101 13.79 15.80 -7.46
C ARG A 101 14.44 14.43 -7.50
N LEU A 102 15.35 14.20 -6.57
CA LEU A 102 16.04 12.94 -6.44
C LEU A 102 15.21 11.96 -5.60
N HIS A 103 15.14 10.70 -6.00
CA HIS A 103 14.45 9.68 -5.23
C HIS A 103 15.18 9.43 -3.90
N HIS A 104 14.48 9.63 -2.78
CA HIS A 104 14.97 9.24 -1.46
C HIS A 104 14.13 8.08 -0.94
N PRO A 105 14.65 6.83 -0.93
CA PRO A 105 13.92 5.70 -0.38
C PRO A 105 13.64 6.00 1.09
N ARG A 106 12.36 6.00 1.48
CA ARG A 106 11.98 6.12 2.89
C ARG A 106 12.32 4.80 3.56
N GLN A 107 13.40 4.79 4.35
CA GLN A 107 13.66 3.68 5.24
C GLN A 107 12.55 3.60 6.28
N LEU A 108 12.13 2.38 6.62
CA LEU A 108 11.24 2.18 7.74
C LEU A 108 11.99 2.62 9.01
N PRO A 109 11.38 3.44 9.89
CA PRO A 109 12.01 3.79 11.14
C PRO A 109 12.27 2.51 11.94
N ASP A 110 13.48 2.35 12.48
CA ASP A 110 13.75 1.31 13.47
C ASP A 110 12.92 1.63 14.73
N VAL A 111 11.96 0.77 15.04
CA VAL A 111 11.06 0.95 16.18
C VAL A 111 11.65 0.20 17.36
N LEU A 112 11.80 0.90 18.50
CA LEU A 112 12.26 0.29 19.75
C LEU A 112 11.31 -0.81 20.21
N SER A 113 11.87 -1.93 20.66
CA SER A 113 11.11 -2.98 21.34
C SER A 113 10.54 -2.48 22.67
N PRO A 114 9.46 -3.10 23.20
CA PRO A 114 8.91 -2.74 24.51
C PRO A 114 9.94 -2.80 25.64
N ASP A 115 10.91 -3.72 25.57
CA ASP A 115 11.97 -3.85 26.57
C ASP A 115 13.02 -2.74 26.47
N GLU A 116 13.34 -2.30 25.25
CA GLU A 116 14.18 -1.12 25.03
C GLU A 116 13.50 0.15 25.51
N VAL A 117 12.20 0.30 25.26
CA VAL A 117 11.42 1.43 25.78
C VAL A 117 11.40 1.41 27.31
N ARG A 118 11.20 0.24 27.93
CA ARG A 118 11.24 0.12 29.40
C ARG A 118 12.61 0.50 29.96
N ARG A 119 13.70 0.06 29.32
CA ARG A 119 15.07 0.45 29.71
C ARG A 119 15.31 1.95 29.51
N LEU A 120 14.83 2.53 28.42
CA LEU A 120 14.96 3.96 28.11
C LEU A 120 14.24 4.81 29.16
N LEU A 121 12.97 4.50 29.44
CA LEU A 121 12.19 5.19 30.46
C LEU A 121 12.80 4.98 31.85
N GLY A 122 13.22 3.75 32.19
CA GLY A 122 13.85 3.42 33.47
C GLY A 122 15.22 4.07 33.70
N ALA A 123 15.94 4.43 32.64
CA ALA A 123 17.20 5.17 32.74
C ALA A 123 17.01 6.68 32.99
N THR A 124 15.77 7.16 32.94
CA THR A 124 15.48 8.59 33.05
C THR A 124 15.48 9.04 34.51
N VAL A 125 16.48 9.82 34.91
CA VAL A 125 16.65 10.29 36.30
C VAL A 125 15.79 11.49 36.68
N CYS A 126 15.20 12.18 35.70
CA CYS A 126 14.42 13.40 35.91
C CYS A 126 12.94 13.13 35.63
N LEU A 127 12.06 13.39 36.62
CA LEU A 127 10.63 13.16 36.50
C LEU A 127 9.99 13.93 35.32
N LYS A 128 10.49 15.14 35.03
CA LYS A 128 10.10 15.94 33.86
C LYS A 128 10.33 15.19 32.56
N HIS A 129 11.53 14.65 32.38
CA HIS A 129 11.91 13.94 31.17
C HIS A 129 11.18 12.60 31.07
N LEU A 130 10.97 11.92 32.20
CA LEU A 130 10.20 10.70 32.27
C LEU A 130 8.75 10.96 31.82
N ALA A 131 8.11 12.01 32.34
CA ALA A 131 6.77 12.42 31.93
C ALA A 131 6.72 12.77 30.42
N ALA A 132 7.65 13.59 29.93
CA ALA A 132 7.68 14.00 28.52
C ALA A 132 7.89 12.80 27.56
N LEU A 133 8.80 11.88 27.88
CA LEU A 133 9.05 10.68 27.07
C LEU A 133 7.87 9.70 27.14
N SER A 134 7.28 9.53 28.32
CA SER A 134 6.10 8.68 28.51
C SER A 134 4.87 9.23 27.76
N VAL A 135 4.70 10.55 27.67
CA VAL A 135 3.66 11.16 26.82
C VAL A 135 3.95 10.96 25.33
N ALA A 136 5.20 11.18 24.91
CA ALA A 136 5.60 10.98 23.52
C ALA A 136 5.35 9.54 23.05
N TYR A 137 5.72 8.56 23.88
CA TYR A 137 5.53 7.13 23.58
C TYR A 137 4.09 6.67 23.77
N GLY A 138 3.52 6.90 24.96
CA GLY A 138 2.21 6.36 25.37
C GLY A 138 1.02 6.98 24.64
N ALA A 139 1.11 8.27 24.31
CA ALA A 139 0.05 8.99 23.60
C ALA A 139 0.43 9.33 22.13
N GLY A 140 1.66 9.02 21.69
CA GLY A 140 2.08 9.19 20.30
C GLY A 140 2.21 10.67 19.87
N LEU A 141 2.59 11.55 20.80
CA LEU A 141 2.77 12.98 20.55
C LEU A 141 4.13 13.25 19.89
N ARG A 142 4.16 14.23 18.99
CA ARG A 142 5.40 14.75 18.41
C ARG A 142 6.11 15.64 19.42
N VAL A 143 7.42 15.83 19.28
CA VAL A 143 8.24 16.67 20.17
C VAL A 143 7.64 18.08 20.36
N ALA A 144 7.21 18.73 19.28
CA ALA A 144 6.58 20.04 19.36
C ALA A 144 5.23 20.01 20.10
N GLU A 145 4.46 18.93 19.95
CA GLU A 145 3.16 18.75 20.62
C GLU A 145 3.36 18.50 22.12
N VAL A 146 4.38 17.71 22.50
CA VAL A 146 4.74 17.49 23.91
C VAL A 146 5.19 18.80 24.57
N ALA A 147 5.98 19.61 23.86
CA ALA A 147 6.46 20.88 24.37
C ALA A 147 5.34 21.92 24.55
N ALA A 148 4.31 21.87 23.70
CA ALA A 148 3.17 22.77 23.70
C ALA A 148 2.00 22.31 24.59
N LEU A 149 2.05 21.11 25.17
CA LEU A 149 0.96 20.52 25.94
C LEU A 149 0.65 21.33 27.22
N LYS A 150 -0.60 21.76 27.35
CA LYS A 150 -1.11 22.48 28.52
C LYS A 150 -1.81 21.54 29.49
N VAL A 151 -2.11 22.05 30.66
CA VAL A 151 -2.81 21.29 31.71
C VAL A 151 -4.28 21.16 31.38
N ALA A 152 -4.87 22.23 30.84
CA ALA A 152 -6.24 22.26 30.34
C ALA A 152 -6.48 21.28 29.18
N ASP A 153 -5.43 20.82 28.52
CA ASP A 153 -5.51 19.82 27.45
C ASP A 153 -5.71 18.39 27.97
N VAL A 154 -5.53 18.16 29.28
CA VAL A 154 -5.66 16.84 29.91
C VAL A 154 -7.09 16.63 30.40
N ASP A 155 -7.89 15.89 29.63
CA ASP A 155 -9.23 15.45 30.05
C ASP A 155 -9.14 14.11 30.78
N SER A 156 -9.05 14.18 32.11
CA SER A 156 -8.98 13.00 32.97
C SER A 156 -10.31 12.24 33.11
N THR A 157 -11.44 12.84 32.71
CA THR A 157 -12.75 12.19 32.74
C THR A 157 -12.96 11.32 31.51
N ARG A 158 -12.59 11.85 30.33
CA ARG A 158 -12.70 11.16 29.05
C ARG A 158 -11.44 10.38 28.67
N MET A 159 -10.38 10.48 29.48
CA MET A 159 -9.06 9.86 29.25
C MET A 159 -8.48 10.23 27.89
N ILE A 160 -8.46 11.53 27.60
CA ILE A 160 -8.01 12.11 26.33
C ILE A 160 -7.03 13.27 26.58
N LEU A 161 -6.03 13.40 25.71
CA LEU A 161 -5.20 14.60 25.56
C LEU A 161 -5.65 15.39 24.33
N ARG A 162 -6.03 16.65 24.51
CA ARG A 162 -6.30 17.59 23.42
C ARG A 162 -4.97 18.14 22.88
N ILE A 163 -4.73 18.02 21.58
CA ILE A 163 -3.52 18.54 20.95
C ILE A 163 -3.95 19.69 20.04
N GLU A 164 -3.67 20.92 20.48
CA GLU A 164 -3.87 22.14 19.69
C GLU A 164 -2.73 22.32 18.69
N HIS A 165 -3.05 22.79 17.47
CA HIS A 165 -2.06 23.12 16.43
C HIS A 165 -1.10 21.96 16.05
N GLY A 166 -1.61 20.74 15.93
CA GLY A 166 -0.86 19.60 15.40
C GLY A 166 -0.39 19.82 13.95
N LYS A 167 0.40 18.88 13.41
CA LYS A 167 0.98 18.99 12.05
C LYS A 167 -0.06 19.43 11.00
N GLY A 168 0.17 20.60 10.40
CA GLY A 168 -0.74 21.22 9.43
C GLY A 168 -1.78 22.16 10.02
N GLY A 169 -1.60 22.59 11.28
CA GLY A 169 -2.49 23.52 11.98
C GLY A 169 -3.83 22.89 12.39
N ARG A 170 -3.88 21.58 12.59
CA ARG A 170 -5.11 20.84 12.90
C ARG A 170 -5.06 20.27 14.31
N ASP A 171 -6.17 20.41 15.01
CA ASP A 171 -6.34 19.86 16.34
C ASP A 171 -6.67 18.37 16.27
N ARG A 172 -6.21 17.60 17.27
CA ARG A 172 -6.52 16.16 17.37
C ARG A 172 -6.54 15.71 18.83
N ASN A 173 -7.26 14.62 19.08
CA ASN A 173 -7.28 13.96 20.37
C ASN A 173 -6.32 12.76 20.37
N ALA A 174 -5.54 12.61 21.43
CA ALA A 174 -4.73 11.42 21.71
C ALA A 174 -5.24 10.69 22.95
N MET A 175 -5.03 9.37 23.02
CA MET A 175 -5.48 8.57 24.16
C MET A 175 -4.56 8.78 25.36
N LEU A 176 -5.15 8.96 26.54
CA LEU A 176 -4.44 9.02 27.82
C LEU A 176 -4.60 7.67 28.54
N SER A 177 -3.51 7.03 28.95
CA SER A 177 -3.58 5.83 29.80
C SER A 177 -3.66 6.21 31.28
N ALA A 178 -4.19 5.31 32.12
CA ALA A 178 -4.29 5.52 33.56
C ALA A 178 -2.91 5.72 34.21
N ASP A 179 -1.91 4.92 33.82
CA ASP A 179 -0.53 5.04 34.30
C ASP A 179 0.10 6.37 33.88
N LEU A 180 -0.18 6.83 32.65
CA LEU A 180 0.31 8.11 32.16
C LEU A 180 -0.33 9.28 32.90
N LEU A 181 -1.63 9.21 33.20
CA LEU A 181 -2.32 10.21 34.02
C LEU A 181 -1.74 10.27 35.44
N ALA A 182 -1.45 9.13 36.06
CA ALA A 182 -0.81 9.09 37.37
C ALA A 182 0.58 9.75 37.35
N LEU A 183 1.39 9.43 36.34
CA LEU A 183 2.71 10.05 36.15
C LEU A 183 2.62 11.56 35.90
N LEU A 184 1.65 12.01 35.10
CA LEU A 184 1.43 13.44 34.85
C LEU A 184 0.98 14.19 36.11
N ARG A 185 0.16 13.57 36.96
CA ARG A 185 -0.23 14.15 38.27
C ARG A 185 0.96 14.23 39.22
N GLN A 186 1.81 13.22 39.28
CA GLN A 186 3.04 13.24 40.07
C GLN A 186 3.98 14.36 39.59
N TRP A 187 4.16 14.48 38.27
CA TRP A 187 4.95 15.56 37.69
C TRP A 187 4.34 16.95 37.97
N TRP A 188 3.02 17.09 37.91
CA TRP A 188 2.32 18.33 38.22
C TRP A 188 2.61 18.81 39.65
N ILE A 189 2.51 17.91 40.63
CA ILE A 189 2.77 18.21 42.05
C ILE A 189 4.23 18.62 42.24
N GLU A 190 5.16 17.82 41.73
CA GLU A 190 6.60 18.06 41.90
C GLU A 190 7.07 19.32 41.15
N GLY A 191 6.55 19.56 39.96
CA GLY A 191 6.87 20.74 39.17
C GLY A 191 6.35 22.04 39.80
N HIS A 192 5.23 21.99 40.52
CA HIS A 192 4.72 23.14 41.31
C HIS A 192 5.63 23.39 42.51
N ARG A 193 6.01 22.33 43.22
CA ARG A 193 6.91 22.40 44.37
C ARG A 193 8.27 23.00 44.00
N GLN A 194 8.80 22.67 42.83
CA GLN A 194 10.08 23.17 42.32
C GLN A 194 9.98 24.54 41.61
N GLY A 195 8.77 25.10 41.42
CA GLY A 195 8.58 26.39 40.73
C GLY A 195 8.96 26.38 39.23
N VAL A 196 9.02 25.20 38.61
CA VAL A 196 9.50 25.01 37.23
C VAL A 196 8.37 24.99 36.19
N LEU A 197 7.11 24.98 36.63
CA LEU A 197 5.93 24.98 35.77
C LEU A 197 5.51 26.42 35.43
N HIS A 198 5.18 26.63 34.15
CA HIS A 198 4.60 27.90 33.70
C HIS A 198 3.13 27.97 34.14
N ARG A 199 2.60 29.17 34.32
CA ARG A 199 1.20 29.40 34.75
C ARG A 199 0.15 28.68 33.89
N ASP A 200 0.49 28.31 32.65
CA ASP A 200 -0.39 27.67 31.66
C ASP A 200 0.20 26.40 30.98
N GLY A 201 1.42 25.97 31.32
CA GLY A 201 2.17 24.96 30.54
C GLY A 201 2.74 23.83 31.39
N CYS A 202 2.56 22.58 30.93
CA CYS A 202 2.90 21.39 31.71
C CYS A 202 4.37 20.96 31.59
N CYS A 203 5.11 21.36 30.53
CA CYS A 203 6.42 20.76 30.21
C CYS A 203 7.58 21.73 29.91
N SER A 204 7.39 23.05 29.95
CA SER A 204 8.45 24.04 29.64
C SER A 204 9.08 24.64 30.89
N PRO A 205 10.42 24.88 30.95
CA PRO A 205 11.04 25.49 32.12
C PRO A 205 10.72 26.99 32.21
N ALA A 206 10.35 27.46 33.40
CA ALA A 206 10.44 28.88 33.75
C ALA A 206 11.91 29.28 33.95
N ARG A 207 12.33 30.44 33.43
CA ARG A 207 13.60 31.08 33.81
C ARG A 207 13.30 32.31 34.68
N PRO A 208 14.04 32.55 35.77
CA PRO A 208 14.02 33.83 36.46
C PRO A 208 14.77 34.90 35.62
N GLY A 209 14.41 36.16 35.82
CA GLY A 209 14.62 37.30 34.93
C GLY A 209 16.02 37.47 34.30
N HIS A 210 16.03 37.78 33.01
CA HIS A 210 16.66 38.96 32.38
C HIS A 210 16.59 38.86 30.84
N GLY A 211 16.19 39.97 30.19
CA GLY A 211 16.53 40.39 28.82
C GLY A 211 16.48 39.37 27.66
N ARG A 212 15.50 39.57 26.76
CA ARG A 212 15.38 39.02 25.38
C ARG A 212 16.60 38.24 24.86
N SER A 213 16.51 36.90 24.77
CA SER A 213 17.24 36.10 23.77
C SER A 213 16.84 34.60 23.76
N ARG A 214 16.45 34.12 22.55
CA ARG A 214 16.41 32.75 21.97
C ARG A 214 15.80 31.56 22.79
N PRO A 215 14.85 30.78 22.21
CA PRO A 215 14.60 29.42 22.65
C PRO A 215 15.78 28.52 22.21
N GLY A 216 16.43 27.89 23.18
CA GLY A 216 17.41 26.83 22.93
C GLY A 216 16.72 25.66 22.24
N SER A 217 17.04 25.47 20.97
CA SER A 217 16.66 24.31 20.18
C SER A 217 17.26 23.04 20.80
N PHE A 218 16.43 22.01 20.99
CA PHE A 218 16.91 20.64 21.00
C PHE A 218 17.48 20.35 19.60
N THR A 219 18.76 20.63 19.39
CA THR A 219 19.44 20.31 18.13
C THR A 219 19.87 18.85 18.13
N ALA A 220 19.91 18.27 16.92
CA ALA A 220 20.25 16.88 16.62
C ALA A 220 21.67 16.42 17.06
N SER A 221 22.48 17.28 17.71
CA SER A 221 23.85 16.91 18.13
C SER A 221 23.91 16.05 19.40
N TRP A 222 22.79 15.83 20.09
CA TRP A 222 22.75 15.02 21.31
C TRP A 222 22.71 13.51 21.00
N TRP A 223 22.01 13.11 19.94
CA TRP A 223 21.91 11.72 19.49
C TRP A 223 23.28 11.14 19.07
N THR A 224 24.12 11.94 18.40
CA THR A 224 25.47 11.53 17.96
C THR A 224 26.49 11.45 19.11
N ARG A 225 26.18 12.00 20.29
CA ARG A 225 27.08 12.00 21.47
C ARG A 225 26.85 10.80 22.39
N LEU A 226 25.70 10.14 22.28
CA LEU A 226 25.33 8.93 23.04
C LEU A 226 25.99 7.66 22.49
N GLU A 227 26.32 7.61 21.20
CA GLU A 227 27.03 6.47 20.57
C GLU A 227 28.49 6.32 21.02
N ARG A 228 29.10 7.32 21.68
CA ARG A 228 30.54 7.32 22.03
C ARG A 228 30.88 7.13 23.50
N ARG A 229 29.92 6.86 24.38
CA ARG A 229 30.23 6.57 25.80
C ARG A 229 30.02 5.09 26.11
N ARG A 230 31.12 4.35 26.26
CA ARG A 230 31.12 3.06 26.96
C ARG A 230 30.64 3.31 28.39
N PHE A 231 29.56 2.64 28.78
CA PHE A 231 28.98 2.72 30.12
C PHE A 231 29.90 1.99 31.13
N PRO A 232 30.31 2.62 32.25
CA PRO A 232 30.91 1.89 33.36
C PRO A 232 29.85 1.03 34.04
N LYS A 233 30.20 -0.21 34.38
CA LYS A 233 29.38 -1.08 35.24
C LYS A 233 29.49 -0.59 36.68
N GLY A 234 28.35 -0.27 37.29
CA GLY A 234 28.23 -0.12 38.74
C GLY A 234 27.63 1.21 39.18
N SER A 235 26.31 1.24 39.39
CA SER A 235 25.67 2.04 40.44
C SER A 235 24.23 1.56 40.65
N VAL A 236 23.84 1.51 41.92
CA VAL A 236 22.66 0.85 42.49
C VAL A 236 21.34 1.55 42.06
N PRO A 237 20.26 0.81 41.70
CA PRO A 237 18.98 1.43 41.41
C PRO A 237 18.17 1.66 42.70
N ILE A 238 17.65 2.88 42.88
CA ILE A 238 16.57 3.18 43.82
C ILE A 238 15.28 2.63 43.20
N ARG A 239 14.66 1.63 43.86
CA ARG A 239 13.44 0.96 43.40
C ARG A 239 12.21 1.78 43.77
N TYR A 240 11.41 2.15 42.77
CA TYR A 240 9.97 2.37 42.95
C TYR A 240 9.24 1.17 42.36
N ALA A 241 8.56 0.41 43.22
CA ALA A 241 7.82 -0.79 42.83
C ALA A 241 6.49 -0.39 42.18
N ILE A 242 6.28 -0.81 40.93
CA ILE A 242 4.96 -0.86 40.29
C ILE A 242 4.65 -2.36 40.09
N PRO A 243 3.47 -2.87 40.47
CA PRO A 243 3.11 -4.28 40.29
C PRO A 243 2.96 -4.62 38.81
N SER A 244 3.62 -5.70 38.37
CA SER A 244 3.51 -6.25 37.01
C SER A 244 2.20 -7.03 36.82
N PRO A 245 1.47 -6.88 35.70
CA PRO A 245 0.52 -7.87 35.21
C PRO A 245 1.16 -8.82 34.16
N PRO A 246 0.54 -9.97 33.91
CA PRO A 246 1.20 -11.15 33.37
C PRO A 246 1.48 -11.10 31.85
N THR A 247 2.57 -11.79 31.52
CA THR A 247 3.17 -12.10 30.23
C THR A 247 2.22 -12.68 29.18
N PHE A 248 2.34 -12.24 27.91
CA PHE A 248 2.11 -13.10 26.74
C PHE A 248 3.01 -12.68 25.57
N TRP A 249 3.82 -13.63 25.10
CA TRP A 249 4.93 -13.45 24.16
C TRP A 249 4.48 -13.44 22.69
N LYS A 250 5.25 -12.76 21.83
CA LYS A 250 5.48 -13.16 20.43
C LYS A 250 6.83 -12.64 19.93
N THR A 251 7.72 -13.59 19.66
CA THR A 251 9.00 -13.46 18.97
C THR A 251 8.79 -13.16 17.49
N ALA A 252 9.63 -12.29 16.91
CA ALA A 252 9.85 -12.23 15.48
C ALA A 252 11.32 -11.92 15.18
N SER A 253 11.90 -12.85 14.43
CA SER A 253 13.27 -12.98 14.00
C SER A 253 13.68 -11.95 12.93
N THR A 254 14.88 -11.43 13.12
CA THR A 254 15.76 -10.77 12.14
C THR A 254 15.97 -11.61 10.87
N SER A 255 15.94 -10.96 9.70
CA SER A 255 16.75 -11.37 8.56
C SER A 255 17.29 -10.15 7.82
N ALA A 256 18.61 -10.13 7.70
CA ALA A 256 19.41 -9.13 7.01
C ALA A 256 19.33 -9.33 5.49
N SER A 257 19.37 -8.24 4.72
CA SER A 257 19.69 -8.27 3.29
C SER A 257 20.97 -7.48 3.03
N SER A 258 22.00 -8.19 2.60
CA SER A 258 23.25 -7.67 2.08
C SER A 258 23.03 -6.87 0.79
N ARG A 259 23.68 -5.71 0.71
CA ARG A 259 23.80 -4.87 -0.50
C ARG A 259 25.07 -5.26 -1.24
N PHE A 260 24.97 -5.46 -2.55
CA PHE A 260 26.13 -5.38 -3.45
C PHE A 260 25.87 -4.28 -4.48
N CYS A 261 26.76 -3.29 -4.47
CA CYS A 261 26.90 -2.23 -5.45
C CYS A 261 27.60 -2.75 -6.69
N TRP A 262 27.26 -2.21 -7.87
CA TRP A 262 28.21 -2.09 -8.97
C TRP A 262 28.09 -0.72 -9.63
N GLY A 263 29.25 -0.07 -9.76
CA GLY A 263 29.45 1.14 -10.52
C GLY A 263 29.68 0.86 -12.02
N THR A 264 29.52 1.96 -12.77
CA THR A 264 29.93 2.36 -14.14
C THR A 264 31.24 1.75 -14.69
N PRO A 265 31.59 1.85 -16.02
CA PRO A 265 31.35 3.01 -16.91
C PRO A 265 31.15 2.82 -18.45
N SER A 266 30.66 3.91 -19.06
CA SER A 266 31.00 4.57 -20.34
C SER A 266 30.94 3.89 -21.73
N SER A 267 30.18 4.60 -22.59
CA SER A 267 30.40 5.00 -23.99
C SER A 267 30.47 3.97 -25.12
N ILE A 268 29.65 4.19 -26.17
CA ILE A 268 30.04 4.37 -27.59
C ILE A 268 28.77 4.71 -28.42
N ARG A 269 28.84 5.77 -29.24
CA ARG A 269 27.88 6.10 -30.34
C ARG A 269 28.28 5.32 -31.61
N PRO A 270 27.38 5.06 -32.58
CA PRO A 270 27.26 6.01 -33.71
C PRO A 270 25.85 6.17 -34.31
N ARG A 271 25.77 7.15 -35.22
CA ARG A 271 24.66 7.70 -36.02
C ARG A 271 24.11 6.72 -37.08
N SER A 272 22.81 6.82 -37.40
CA SER A 272 22.29 7.29 -38.71
C SER A 272 20.76 7.12 -38.85
N THR A 273 20.10 8.21 -39.24
CA THR A 273 18.79 8.31 -39.94
C THR A 273 18.97 7.91 -41.42
N PRO A 274 17.93 7.75 -42.31
CA PRO A 274 16.58 8.35 -42.27
C PRO A 274 15.39 7.52 -42.84
N ARG A 275 14.15 7.97 -42.54
CA ARG A 275 13.04 8.32 -43.47
C ARG A 275 11.65 8.08 -42.86
N SER A 276 10.88 9.16 -42.80
CA SER A 276 9.41 9.18 -42.66
C SER A 276 8.71 8.68 -43.94
N PRO A 277 7.40 8.44 -43.87
CA PRO A 277 6.50 9.43 -44.47
C PRO A 277 5.27 9.81 -43.62
N HIS A 278 4.94 11.09 -43.79
CA HIS A 278 3.74 11.88 -43.49
C HIS A 278 2.39 11.17 -43.32
N ALA A 279 1.62 11.65 -42.35
CA ALA A 279 0.20 11.99 -42.52
C ALA A 279 -0.28 13.00 -41.45
N CYS A 280 -0.36 14.26 -41.89
CA CYS A 280 -1.28 15.35 -41.56
C CYS A 280 -1.89 15.47 -40.14
N CYS A 281 -1.42 16.49 -39.42
CA CYS A 281 -2.22 17.29 -38.48
C CYS A 281 -2.29 18.70 -39.05
N GLU A 282 -3.50 19.26 -39.16
CA GLU A 282 -3.70 20.72 -39.22
C GLU A 282 -4.85 21.13 -38.28
N PRO A 283 -4.81 22.38 -37.78
CA PRO A 283 -5.41 22.80 -36.52
C PRO A 283 -6.64 23.68 -36.72
N TRP A 284 -7.71 23.49 -35.92
CA TRP A 284 -8.85 24.39 -35.95
C TRP A 284 -8.96 25.23 -34.68
N SER A 285 -8.83 26.53 -34.93
CA SER A 285 -9.03 27.69 -34.07
C SER A 285 -10.46 27.77 -33.51
N ALA A 286 -10.59 28.39 -32.34
CA ALA A 286 -11.87 28.70 -31.68
C ALA A 286 -12.75 29.67 -32.50
N PRO A 287 -14.04 29.76 -32.14
CA PRO A 287 -14.51 31.08 -31.74
C PRO A 287 -15.37 31.07 -30.47
N SER A 288 -15.12 32.10 -29.66
CA SER A 288 -16.00 32.65 -28.64
C SER A 288 -17.38 33.00 -29.20
N THR A 289 -18.43 32.46 -28.59
CA THR A 289 -19.76 33.10 -28.58
C THR A 289 -20.39 32.89 -27.20
N GLY A 290 -20.70 34.01 -26.53
CA GLY A 290 -21.52 34.00 -25.34
C GLY A 290 -22.96 33.65 -25.71
N LEU A 291 -23.58 32.80 -24.89
CA LEU A 291 -25.02 32.59 -24.88
C LEU A 291 -25.52 32.73 -23.43
N PRO A 292 -26.72 33.33 -23.22
CA PRO A 292 -27.15 33.83 -21.94
C PRO A 292 -27.72 32.72 -21.05
N CYS A 293 -27.71 33.00 -19.74
CA CYS A 293 -28.42 32.25 -18.72
C CYS A 293 -29.94 32.36 -18.99
N SER A 294 -30.52 31.35 -19.65
CA SER A 294 -31.97 31.21 -19.78
C SER A 294 -32.54 30.42 -18.61
N THR A 295 -33.28 31.14 -17.79
CA THR A 295 -34.51 30.75 -17.07
C THR A 295 -34.71 29.26 -16.77
N ALA A 296 -34.55 28.95 -15.49
CA ALA A 296 -35.09 27.77 -14.84
C ALA A 296 -36.61 27.65 -15.04
N LYS A 297 -37.04 26.64 -15.79
CA LYS A 297 -38.29 25.90 -15.58
C LYS A 297 -38.19 24.59 -16.35
N ASP A 298 -38.47 23.51 -15.63
CA ASP A 298 -38.73 22.17 -16.16
C ASP A 298 -37.54 21.40 -16.76
N LEU A 299 -36.53 21.17 -15.92
CA LEU A 299 -35.74 19.94 -16.03
C LEU A 299 -36.29 18.93 -15.02
N HIS A 300 -37.01 17.93 -15.56
CA HIS A 300 -37.25 16.67 -14.86
C HIS A 300 -35.93 16.16 -14.25
N PRO A 301 -35.95 15.60 -13.02
CA PRO A 301 -34.77 15.09 -12.35
C PRO A 301 -34.28 13.83 -13.06
N ALA A 302 -33.55 14.03 -14.15
CA ALA A 302 -32.84 12.97 -14.85
C ALA A 302 -31.65 12.55 -13.96
N GLU A 303 -31.89 11.44 -13.26
CA GLU A 303 -30.90 10.56 -12.66
C GLU A 303 -30.19 11.09 -11.41
N ALA A 304 -30.98 11.15 -10.34
CA ALA A 304 -30.48 10.74 -9.04
C ALA A 304 -29.69 9.43 -9.22
N MET A 305 -28.35 9.53 -9.20
CA MET A 305 -27.42 8.43 -9.09
C MET A 305 -27.99 7.50 -8.01
N ARG A 306 -28.57 6.34 -8.39
CA ARG A 306 -29.12 5.36 -7.44
C ARG A 306 -28.16 5.30 -6.27
N ALA A 307 -28.62 5.70 -5.07
CA ALA A 307 -27.80 5.63 -3.87
C ALA A 307 -27.38 4.18 -3.71
N SER A 308 -26.18 3.83 -4.20
CA SER A 308 -25.72 2.46 -4.22
C SER A 308 -25.51 2.08 -2.77
N ILE A 309 -26.27 1.11 -2.28
CA ILE A 309 -26.13 0.57 -0.92
C ILE A 309 -24.65 0.32 -0.64
N GLU A 310 -24.11 0.96 0.39
CA GLU A 310 -22.71 0.82 0.79
C GLU A 310 -22.60 -0.15 1.97
N VAL A 311 -21.40 -0.72 2.16
CA VAL A 311 -21.10 -1.53 3.37
C VAL A 311 -21.33 -0.73 4.66
N ALA A 312 -21.12 0.59 4.61
CA ALA A 312 -21.37 1.47 5.75
C ALA A 312 -22.86 1.51 6.14
N ASP A 313 -23.76 1.46 5.16
CA ASP A 313 -25.20 1.48 5.41
C ASP A 313 -25.65 0.17 6.08
N ILE A 314 -25.08 -0.96 5.64
CA ILE A 314 -25.30 -2.27 6.26
C ILE A 314 -24.78 -2.29 7.71
N PHE A 315 -23.60 -1.73 7.97
CA PHE A 315 -23.06 -1.64 9.34
C PHE A 315 -23.89 -0.74 10.24
N ARG A 316 -24.42 0.39 9.75
CA ARG A 316 -25.31 1.24 10.56
C ARG A 316 -26.62 0.53 10.88
N ALA A 317 -27.19 -0.22 9.94
CA ALA A 317 -28.49 -0.88 10.11
C ALA A 317 -28.40 -2.17 10.94
N ALA A 318 -27.42 -3.04 10.65
CA ALA A 318 -27.33 -4.38 11.23
C ALA A 318 -26.10 -4.60 12.14
N GLY A 319 -25.14 -3.67 12.16
CA GLY A 319 -23.91 -3.78 12.93
C GLY A 319 -24.11 -3.93 14.44
N PRO A 320 -25.02 -3.17 15.09
CA PRO A 320 -25.30 -3.34 16.52
C PRO A 320 -25.80 -4.75 16.88
N LEU A 321 -26.76 -5.28 16.11
CA LEU A 321 -27.30 -6.62 16.30
C LEU A 321 -26.24 -7.70 16.06
N TYR A 322 -25.43 -7.55 15.00
CA TYR A 322 -24.32 -8.45 14.71
C TYR A 322 -23.26 -8.42 15.82
N GLY A 323 -22.93 -7.24 16.33
CA GLY A 323 -21.99 -7.05 17.43
C GLY A 323 -22.46 -7.73 18.72
N ALA A 324 -23.74 -7.60 19.06
CA ALA A 324 -24.34 -8.28 20.21
C ALA A 324 -24.33 -9.80 20.03
N ALA A 325 -24.76 -10.29 18.85
CA ALA A 325 -24.79 -11.73 18.55
C ALA A 325 -23.40 -12.38 18.48
N LYS A 326 -22.34 -11.58 18.26
CA LYS A 326 -20.94 -12.03 18.19
C LYS A 326 -20.09 -11.48 19.34
N ALA A 327 -20.72 -11.08 20.45
CA ALA A 327 -20.01 -10.65 21.65
C ALA A 327 -19.01 -11.72 22.10
N GLY A 328 -17.78 -11.31 22.40
CA GLY A 328 -16.68 -12.23 22.74
C GLY A 328 -16.02 -12.95 21.55
N HIS A 329 -16.62 -12.93 20.36
CA HIS A 329 -16.06 -13.55 19.14
C HIS A 329 -15.44 -12.54 18.17
N LEU A 330 -15.74 -11.24 18.32
CA LEU A 330 -15.10 -10.18 17.55
C LEU A 330 -13.90 -9.62 18.31
N SER A 331 -12.76 -9.54 17.62
CA SER A 331 -11.58 -8.87 18.15
C SER A 331 -11.78 -7.36 18.22
N LEU A 332 -11.05 -6.69 19.13
CA LEU A 332 -11.01 -5.22 19.20
C LEU A 332 -10.63 -4.58 17.86
N ALA A 333 -9.77 -5.24 17.08
CA ALA A 333 -9.38 -4.76 15.75
C ALA A 333 -10.57 -4.77 14.77
N GLU A 334 -11.38 -5.83 14.76
CA GLU A 334 -12.58 -5.93 13.94
C GLU A 334 -13.62 -4.88 14.35
N LEU A 335 -13.85 -4.70 15.65
CA LEU A 335 -14.76 -3.67 16.17
C LEU A 335 -14.33 -2.26 15.77
N LYS A 336 -13.02 -1.94 15.86
CA LYS A 336 -12.46 -0.66 15.39
C LYS A 336 -12.65 -0.47 13.89
N ILE A 337 -12.53 -1.54 13.10
CA ILE A 337 -12.76 -1.48 11.65
C ILE A 337 -14.25 -1.23 11.36
N MET A 338 -15.15 -1.95 12.03
CA MET A 338 -16.60 -1.78 11.87
C MET A 338 -17.00 -0.33 12.17
N SER A 339 -16.61 0.18 13.34
CA SER A 339 -16.87 1.56 13.75
C SER A 339 -16.29 2.58 12.76
N ALA A 340 -15.05 2.38 12.29
CA ALA A 340 -14.45 3.29 11.30
C ALA A 340 -15.23 3.31 9.98
N VAL A 341 -15.76 2.18 9.52
CA VAL A 341 -16.56 2.09 8.29
C VAL A 341 -17.93 2.74 8.49
N GLU A 342 -18.57 2.52 9.64
CA GLU A 342 -19.86 3.09 10.02
C GLU A 342 -19.87 4.62 10.01
N HIS A 343 -18.86 5.24 10.65
CA HIS A 343 -18.72 6.69 10.77
C HIS A 343 -18.15 7.36 9.51
N CYS A 344 -17.63 6.57 8.55
CA CYS A 344 -17.00 7.11 7.36
C CYS A 344 -17.98 7.96 6.53
N ARG A 345 -17.55 9.18 6.14
CA ARG A 345 -18.34 10.14 5.36
C ARG A 345 -19.65 10.56 6.04
N THR A 346 -19.64 10.66 7.36
CA THR A 346 -20.74 11.22 8.15
C THR A 346 -20.28 12.46 8.91
N ALA A 347 -21.23 13.21 9.46
CA ALA A 347 -20.97 14.38 10.30
C ALA A 347 -20.10 14.05 11.53
N ALA A 348 -20.10 12.81 12.01
CA ALA A 348 -19.30 12.38 13.16
C ALA A 348 -17.78 12.52 12.95
N LEU A 349 -17.31 12.56 11.69
CA LEU A 349 -15.90 12.79 11.35
C LEU A 349 -15.62 14.26 10.95
N GLY A 350 -16.61 15.14 11.06
CA GLY A 350 -16.59 16.48 10.50
C GLY A 350 -16.67 16.50 8.97
N GLY A 351 -16.70 17.69 8.40
CA GLY A 351 -16.79 17.88 6.96
C GLY A 351 -16.40 19.29 6.51
N HIS A 352 -16.50 19.51 5.21
CA HIS A 352 -16.28 20.80 4.57
C HIS A 352 -17.57 21.22 3.89
N VAL A 353 -17.80 22.53 3.81
CA VAL A 353 -18.89 23.10 3.02
C VAL A 353 -18.24 23.86 1.88
N GLU A 354 -18.54 23.44 0.66
CA GLU A 354 -18.14 24.13 -0.57
C GLU A 354 -19.34 24.98 -1.01
N GLY A 355 -19.12 26.28 -1.27
CA GLY A 355 -20.15 27.18 -1.80
C GLY A 355 -19.79 27.64 -3.20
N CYS A 356 -20.77 27.69 -4.10
CA CYS A 356 -20.62 28.36 -5.38
C CYS A 356 -21.01 29.83 -5.24
N ASP A 357 -20.05 30.73 -5.45
CA ASP A 357 -20.26 32.18 -5.33
C ASP A 357 -21.23 32.73 -6.39
N ASN A 358 -21.47 31.98 -7.48
CA ASN A 358 -22.32 32.41 -8.59
C ASN A 358 -23.78 31.97 -8.48
N CYS A 359 -24.06 30.85 -7.81
CA CYS A 359 -25.44 30.31 -7.72
C CYS A 359 -25.88 29.95 -6.30
N ALA A 360 -25.10 30.33 -5.28
CA ALA A 360 -25.33 30.01 -3.87
C ALA A 360 -25.49 28.51 -3.55
N HIS A 361 -25.14 27.62 -4.49
CA HIS A 361 -25.20 26.19 -4.26
C HIS A 361 -24.17 25.77 -3.21
N LEU A 362 -24.64 25.13 -2.14
CA LEU A 362 -23.80 24.61 -1.06
C LEU A 362 -23.69 23.09 -1.16
N ARG A 363 -22.47 22.59 -1.09
CA ARG A 363 -22.15 21.16 -1.09
C ARG A 363 -21.40 20.79 0.18
N VAL A 364 -21.98 19.89 0.97
CA VAL A 364 -21.32 19.34 2.17
C VAL A 364 -20.54 18.08 1.81
N SER A 365 -19.27 18.03 2.22
CA SER A 365 -18.36 16.92 1.99
C SER A 365 -17.76 16.42 3.31
N TYR A 366 -18.27 15.30 3.81
CA TYR A 366 -17.80 14.70 5.07
C TYR A 366 -16.44 14.01 4.95
N ASN A 367 -15.69 14.00 6.03
CA ASN A 367 -14.35 13.43 6.10
C ASN A 367 -14.34 11.89 6.00
N SER A 368 -13.22 11.36 5.52
CA SER A 368 -13.00 9.92 5.35
C SER A 368 -12.35 9.31 6.59
N CYS A 369 -12.71 8.07 6.94
CA CYS A 369 -12.12 7.40 8.12
C CYS A 369 -10.68 6.92 7.88
N ARG A 370 -10.23 6.90 6.62
CA ARG A 370 -8.87 6.48 6.18
C ARG A 370 -8.47 5.05 6.55
N ASN A 371 -9.38 4.25 7.12
CA ASN A 371 -9.11 2.86 7.45
C ASN A 371 -8.87 2.05 6.17
N ARG A 372 -7.84 1.20 6.14
CA ARG A 372 -7.48 0.32 5.01
C ARG A 372 -8.59 -0.64 4.60
N HIS A 373 -9.50 -0.95 5.52
CA HIS A 373 -10.63 -1.84 5.29
C HIS A 373 -11.89 -1.10 4.83
N CYS A 374 -11.86 0.23 4.70
CA CYS A 374 -13.01 0.97 4.21
C CYS A 374 -13.08 0.92 2.67
N PRO A 375 -14.19 0.43 2.06
CA PRO A 375 -14.32 0.36 0.60
C PRO A 375 -14.23 1.73 -0.11
N ARG A 376 -14.50 2.82 0.62
CA ARG A 376 -14.61 4.18 0.08
C ARG A 376 -13.31 5.00 0.19
N CYS A 377 -12.46 4.72 1.18
CA CYS A 377 -11.30 5.56 1.48
C CYS A 377 -10.08 5.28 0.61
N GLN A 378 -9.94 4.06 0.11
CA GLN A 378 -8.68 3.57 -0.44
C GLN A 378 -8.44 3.88 -1.92
N GLY A 379 -9.35 4.62 -2.56
CA GLY A 379 -9.27 4.92 -3.99
C GLY A 379 -8.02 5.73 -4.38
N ALA A 380 -7.59 6.68 -3.54
CA ALA A 380 -6.37 7.46 -3.81
C ALA A 380 -5.11 6.61 -3.67
N ALA A 381 -4.96 5.91 -2.54
CA ALA A 381 -3.83 5.00 -2.31
C ALA A 381 -3.70 3.92 -3.39
N ALA A 382 -4.83 3.37 -3.86
CA ALA A 382 -4.85 2.40 -4.96
C ALA A 382 -4.30 2.98 -6.27
N ARG A 383 -4.61 4.26 -6.58
CA ARG A 383 -4.12 4.95 -7.78
C ARG A 383 -2.63 5.29 -7.66
N ASP A 384 -2.20 5.78 -6.50
CA ASP A 384 -0.80 6.10 -6.26
C ASP A 384 0.06 4.83 -6.38
N TRP A 385 -0.37 3.73 -5.72
CA TRP A 385 0.29 2.44 -5.85
C TRP A 385 0.30 1.94 -7.31
N LEU A 386 -0.81 2.10 -8.05
CA LEU A 386 -0.88 1.71 -9.46
C LEU A 386 0.14 2.49 -10.29
N ALA A 387 0.18 3.81 -10.15
CA ALA A 387 1.10 4.66 -10.89
C ALA A 387 2.57 4.29 -10.63
N GLU A 388 2.91 4.00 -9.37
CA GLU A 388 4.24 3.51 -9.02
C GLU A 388 4.56 2.16 -9.68
N ARG A 389 3.64 1.18 -9.63
CA ARG A 389 3.88 -0.13 -10.26
C ARG A 389 3.88 -0.08 -11.79
N GLU A 390 3.14 0.84 -12.39
CA GLU A 390 3.19 1.08 -13.83
C GLU A 390 4.53 1.67 -14.28
N ALA A 391 5.18 2.47 -13.43
CA ALA A 391 6.53 2.98 -13.69
C ALA A 391 7.61 1.87 -13.64
N ASP A 392 7.36 0.80 -12.88
CA ASP A 392 8.24 -0.38 -12.79
C ASP A 392 8.10 -1.34 -13.99
N LEU A 393 7.15 -1.08 -14.92
CA LEU A 393 6.94 -1.95 -16.07
C LEU A 393 8.06 -1.79 -17.12
N LEU A 394 8.65 -2.92 -17.48
CA LEU A 394 9.60 -3.04 -18.57
C LEU A 394 8.85 -3.10 -19.92
N PRO A 395 9.45 -2.64 -21.04
CA PRO A 395 8.85 -2.70 -22.37
C PRO A 395 8.93 -4.13 -22.94
N VAL A 396 8.25 -5.07 -22.30
CA VAL A 396 8.29 -6.50 -22.58
C VAL A 396 6.89 -7.10 -22.53
N GLY A 397 6.69 -8.27 -23.15
CA GLY A 397 5.47 -9.05 -22.92
C GLY A 397 5.37 -9.43 -21.45
N TYR A 398 4.18 -9.60 -20.91
CA TYR A 398 3.98 -10.03 -19.52
C TYR A 398 3.13 -11.29 -19.49
N PHE A 399 3.10 -11.93 -18.32
CA PHE A 399 2.28 -13.07 -18.03
C PHE A 399 1.60 -12.88 -16.67
N HIS A 400 0.33 -13.26 -16.61
CA HIS A 400 -0.42 -13.33 -15.38
C HIS A 400 -0.42 -14.78 -14.91
N VAL A 401 0.27 -15.05 -13.80
CA VAL A 401 0.38 -16.37 -13.17
C VAL A 401 -0.41 -16.37 -11.87
N VAL A 402 -1.21 -17.40 -11.59
CA VAL A 402 -1.99 -17.52 -10.36
C VAL A 402 -1.68 -18.84 -9.68
N PHE A 403 -1.34 -18.78 -8.40
CA PHE A 403 -1.13 -19.94 -7.53
C PHE A 403 -2.26 -20.01 -6.53
N THR A 404 -3.04 -21.09 -6.58
CA THR A 404 -4.23 -21.26 -5.75
C THR A 404 -4.05 -22.40 -4.75
N LEU A 405 -4.41 -22.16 -3.49
CA LEU A 405 -4.45 -23.22 -2.49
C LEU A 405 -5.76 -24.03 -2.61
N PRO A 406 -5.70 -25.37 -2.47
CA PRO A 406 -6.90 -26.20 -2.39
C PRO A 406 -7.79 -25.83 -1.20
N SER A 407 -9.10 -26.05 -1.33
CA SER A 407 -10.10 -25.75 -0.29
C SER A 407 -9.82 -26.46 1.04
N GLU A 408 -9.19 -27.63 0.99
CA GLU A 408 -8.79 -28.40 2.18
C GLU A 408 -7.78 -27.64 3.05
N ILE A 409 -6.97 -26.76 2.45
CA ILE A 409 -5.99 -25.93 3.17
C ILE A 409 -6.61 -24.62 3.67
N ALA A 410 -7.80 -24.23 3.19
CA ALA A 410 -8.39 -22.93 3.49
C ALA A 410 -8.61 -22.72 5.00
N ALA A 411 -9.11 -23.73 5.71
CA ALA A 411 -9.34 -23.65 7.16
C ALA A 411 -8.01 -23.49 7.94
N LEU A 412 -6.98 -24.23 7.54
CA LEU A 412 -5.62 -24.08 8.09
C LEU A 412 -5.10 -22.66 7.85
N ALA A 413 -5.21 -22.17 6.62
CA ALA A 413 -4.80 -20.83 6.21
C ALA A 413 -5.54 -19.73 6.97
N PHE A 414 -6.81 -19.95 7.30
CA PHE A 414 -7.62 -19.00 8.06
C PHE A 414 -7.15 -18.88 9.52
N GLN A 415 -6.80 -19.99 10.18
CA GLN A 415 -6.26 -19.96 11.55
C GLN A 415 -4.81 -19.43 11.56
N ASN A 416 -4.01 -19.80 10.56
CA ASN A 416 -2.56 -19.53 10.52
C ASN A 416 -2.16 -18.51 9.43
N LYS A 417 -2.91 -17.40 9.35
CA LYS A 417 -2.80 -16.41 8.26
C LYS A 417 -1.35 -15.98 7.98
N ALA A 418 -0.62 -15.57 9.01
CA ALA A 418 0.74 -15.08 8.84
C ALA A 418 1.70 -16.14 8.29
N ALA A 419 1.71 -17.34 8.90
CA ALA A 419 2.60 -18.42 8.52
C ALA A 419 2.27 -18.98 7.12
N ILE A 420 0.99 -19.27 6.86
CA ILE A 420 0.55 -19.90 5.62
C ILE A 420 0.58 -18.92 4.44
N TYR A 421 0.21 -17.65 4.61
CA TYR A 421 0.31 -16.69 3.51
C TYR A 421 1.78 -16.37 3.18
N SER A 422 2.66 -16.31 4.18
CA SER A 422 4.11 -16.17 3.94
C SER A 422 4.67 -17.38 3.18
N LEU A 423 4.26 -18.60 3.57
CA LEU A 423 4.63 -19.81 2.85
C LEU A 423 4.08 -19.83 1.41
N LEU A 424 2.84 -19.39 1.20
CA LEU A 424 2.24 -19.27 -0.14
C LEU A 424 3.07 -18.36 -1.05
N PHE A 425 3.48 -17.19 -0.56
CA PHE A 425 4.38 -16.29 -1.31
C PHE A 425 5.74 -16.94 -1.59
N ARG A 426 6.37 -17.55 -0.57
CA ARG A 426 7.69 -18.18 -0.72
C ARG A 426 7.65 -19.31 -1.73
N ALA A 427 6.71 -20.26 -1.57
CA ALA A 427 6.58 -21.41 -2.45
C ALA A 427 6.26 -21.00 -3.90
N ALA A 428 5.38 -20.01 -4.10
CA ALA A 428 5.07 -19.51 -5.44
C ALA A 428 6.28 -18.80 -6.08
N ALA A 429 6.98 -17.95 -5.32
CA ALA A 429 8.17 -17.24 -5.79
C ALA A 429 9.29 -18.21 -6.17
N GLU A 430 9.55 -19.18 -5.30
CA GLU A 430 10.58 -20.20 -5.50
C GLU A 430 10.24 -21.14 -6.66
N THR A 431 8.96 -21.48 -6.84
CA THR A 431 8.52 -22.25 -8.01
C THR A 431 8.88 -21.51 -9.31
N MET A 432 8.59 -20.21 -9.37
CA MET A 432 8.89 -19.39 -10.53
C MET A 432 10.40 -19.29 -10.77
N THR A 433 11.19 -18.91 -9.76
CA THR A 433 12.63 -18.69 -9.92
C THR A 433 13.39 -19.97 -10.26
N ARG A 434 13.05 -21.10 -9.63
CA ARG A 434 13.72 -22.39 -9.93
C ARG A 434 13.44 -22.85 -11.35
N ILE A 435 12.19 -22.78 -11.81
CA ILE A 435 11.80 -23.29 -13.13
C ILE A 435 12.31 -22.35 -14.23
N THR A 436 12.32 -21.03 -14.04
CA THR A 436 12.89 -20.13 -15.06
C THR A 436 14.41 -20.22 -15.14
N ALA A 437 15.10 -20.50 -14.03
CA ALA A 437 16.56 -20.67 -14.05
C ALA A 437 17.00 -21.93 -14.81
N ASP A 438 16.15 -22.95 -14.94
CA ASP A 438 16.46 -24.17 -15.69
C ASP A 438 16.61 -23.87 -17.20
N PRO A 439 17.78 -24.18 -17.81
CA PRO A 439 18.01 -24.01 -19.25
C PRO A 439 17.05 -24.82 -20.14
N ARG A 440 16.46 -25.91 -19.64
CA ARG A 440 15.44 -26.69 -20.35
C ARG A 440 14.11 -25.93 -20.52
N HIS A 441 13.95 -24.85 -19.76
CA HIS A 441 12.79 -23.98 -19.79
C HIS A 441 13.15 -22.60 -20.33
N LEU A 442 13.57 -21.67 -19.46
CA LEU A 442 13.93 -20.30 -19.88
C LEU A 442 15.43 -20.01 -19.74
N GLY A 443 16.12 -20.63 -18.78
CA GLY A 443 17.53 -20.37 -18.49
C GLY A 443 17.82 -18.93 -18.02
N ALA A 444 16.87 -18.28 -17.35
CA ALA A 444 16.95 -16.86 -17.00
C ALA A 444 16.46 -16.54 -15.57
N CYS A 445 17.11 -15.55 -14.97
CA CYS A 445 16.66 -14.86 -13.76
C CYS A 445 15.54 -13.86 -14.11
N ILE A 446 14.37 -14.07 -13.52
CA ILE A 446 13.20 -13.22 -13.71
C ILE A 446 12.90 -12.40 -12.45
N GLY A 447 12.25 -11.25 -12.63
CA GLY A 447 11.53 -10.54 -11.57
C GLY A 447 10.03 -10.81 -11.65
N PHE A 448 9.27 -10.49 -10.61
CA PHE A 448 7.81 -10.53 -10.65
C PHE A 448 7.21 -9.71 -9.51
N THR A 449 5.97 -9.25 -9.70
CA THR A 449 5.15 -8.62 -8.65
C THR A 449 4.07 -9.61 -8.22
N ALA A 450 3.98 -9.91 -6.92
CA ALA A 450 3.02 -10.85 -6.36
C ALA A 450 2.03 -10.17 -5.41
N VAL A 451 0.74 -10.50 -5.51
CA VAL A 451 -0.35 -9.93 -4.70
C VAL A 451 -1.23 -11.04 -4.14
N LEU A 452 -1.44 -11.02 -2.82
CA LEU A 452 -2.30 -11.97 -2.12
C LEU A 452 -3.78 -11.61 -2.28
N HIS A 453 -4.57 -12.62 -2.62
CA HIS A 453 -6.03 -12.57 -2.61
C HIS A 453 -6.55 -13.66 -1.68
N THR A 454 -7.47 -13.33 -0.77
CA THR A 454 -7.99 -14.30 0.21
C THR A 454 -9.46 -14.68 -0.03
N TRP A 455 -10.07 -14.21 -1.11
CA TRP A 455 -11.50 -14.39 -1.38
C TRP A 455 -11.76 -14.75 -2.84
N GLY A 456 -12.72 -15.64 -3.08
CA GLY A 456 -13.26 -15.91 -4.41
C GLY A 456 -14.28 -14.86 -4.85
N SER A 457 -14.75 -14.96 -6.10
CA SER A 457 -15.86 -14.14 -6.61
C SER A 457 -17.14 -14.31 -5.76
N ALA A 458 -17.40 -15.51 -5.26
CA ALA A 458 -18.50 -15.83 -4.35
C ALA A 458 -18.26 -15.39 -2.89
N MET A 459 -17.21 -14.58 -2.62
CA MET A 459 -16.85 -14.09 -1.28
C MET A 459 -16.45 -15.19 -0.27
N THR A 460 -16.23 -16.42 -0.75
CA THR A 460 -15.70 -17.52 0.05
C THR A 460 -14.21 -17.37 0.30
N HIS A 461 -13.71 -17.85 1.45
CA HIS A 461 -12.28 -17.83 1.74
C HIS A 461 -11.53 -18.72 0.75
N HIS A 462 -10.69 -18.09 -0.06
CA HIS A 462 -10.01 -18.73 -1.18
C HIS A 462 -8.62 -18.08 -1.36
N PRO A 463 -7.62 -18.51 -0.58
CA PRO A 463 -6.28 -17.93 -0.65
C PRO A 463 -5.55 -18.32 -1.93
N HIS A 464 -5.16 -17.30 -2.70
CA HIS A 464 -4.39 -17.42 -3.93
C HIS A 464 -3.48 -16.21 -4.13
N VAL A 465 -2.40 -16.38 -4.87
CA VAL A 465 -1.48 -15.28 -5.22
C VAL A 465 -1.52 -15.04 -6.71
N HIS A 466 -1.78 -13.79 -7.09
CA HIS A 466 -1.63 -13.30 -8.45
C HIS A 466 -0.21 -12.79 -8.65
N MET A 467 0.46 -13.21 -9.71
CA MET A 467 1.79 -12.75 -10.10
C MET A 467 1.76 -12.13 -11.49
N ILE A 468 2.40 -10.97 -11.63
CA ILE A 468 2.74 -10.38 -12.92
C ILE A 468 4.22 -10.66 -13.17
N VAL A 469 4.47 -11.40 -14.25
CA VAL A 469 5.80 -11.90 -14.59
C VAL A 469 6.20 -11.34 -15.97
N PRO A 470 7.35 -10.67 -16.12
CA PRO A 470 7.90 -10.31 -17.41
C PRO A 470 8.12 -11.56 -18.28
N GLY A 471 7.87 -11.44 -19.57
CA GLY A 471 8.04 -12.47 -20.58
C GLY A 471 9.49 -12.65 -20.99
N GLY A 472 10.36 -12.87 -20.00
CA GLY A 472 11.80 -12.92 -20.17
C GLY A 472 12.53 -12.53 -18.89
N GLY A 473 13.84 -12.74 -18.89
CA GLY A 473 14.72 -12.45 -17.77
C GLY A 473 16.13 -12.13 -18.24
N LEU A 474 17.06 -12.02 -17.30
CA LEU A 474 18.49 -11.92 -17.59
C LEU A 474 19.12 -13.31 -17.49
N LEU A 475 20.20 -13.57 -18.23
CA LEU A 475 21.07 -14.70 -17.92
C LEU A 475 21.53 -14.62 -16.45
N PRO A 476 21.89 -15.74 -15.82
CA PRO A 476 22.36 -15.76 -14.44
C PRO A 476 23.55 -14.84 -14.15
N ASP A 477 24.38 -14.57 -15.17
CA ASP A 477 25.53 -13.66 -15.12
C ASP A 477 25.16 -12.18 -15.32
N GLY A 478 23.89 -11.87 -15.64
CA GLY A 478 23.39 -10.53 -15.90
C GLY A 478 23.76 -9.93 -17.27
N THR A 479 24.47 -10.66 -18.12
CA THR A 479 25.11 -10.09 -19.33
C THR A 479 24.14 -9.92 -20.50
N ARG A 480 23.14 -10.80 -20.61
CA ARG A 480 22.19 -10.81 -21.73
C ARG A 480 20.76 -11.00 -21.27
N ARG A 481 19.83 -10.34 -21.97
CA ARG A 481 18.40 -10.56 -21.81
C ARG A 481 17.93 -11.75 -22.65
N ILE A 482 17.16 -12.63 -22.04
CA ILE A 482 16.43 -13.73 -22.67
C ILE A 482 14.95 -13.39 -22.69
N SER A 483 14.30 -13.54 -23.84
CA SER A 483 12.85 -13.36 -23.96
C SER A 483 12.16 -14.72 -24.01
N ALA A 484 11.01 -14.81 -23.33
CA ALA A 484 10.11 -15.94 -23.47
C ALA A 484 9.39 -15.88 -24.82
N ARG A 485 8.71 -16.97 -25.19
CA ARG A 485 7.88 -16.99 -26.41
C ARG A 485 6.65 -16.10 -26.21
N PRO A 486 6.13 -15.40 -27.24
CA PRO A 486 5.10 -14.36 -27.09
C PRO A 486 3.83 -14.79 -26.33
N ALA A 487 3.41 -16.05 -26.45
CA ALA A 487 2.20 -16.58 -25.81
C ALA A 487 2.50 -17.67 -24.75
N PHE A 488 3.77 -17.93 -24.46
CA PHE A 488 4.16 -19.05 -23.62
C PHE A 488 5.35 -18.70 -22.73
N LEU A 489 5.12 -18.76 -21.42
CA LEU A 489 6.16 -18.56 -20.42
C LEU A 489 6.73 -19.90 -19.94
N LEU A 490 5.89 -20.73 -19.31
CA LEU A 490 6.29 -21.99 -18.69
C LEU A 490 5.15 -23.02 -18.73
N PRO A 491 5.44 -24.33 -18.73
CA PRO A 491 4.42 -25.37 -18.64
C PRO A 491 3.72 -25.37 -17.28
N VAL A 492 2.40 -25.21 -17.28
CA VAL A 492 1.58 -25.12 -16.05
C VAL A 492 1.65 -26.40 -15.21
N GLN A 493 1.78 -27.58 -15.83
CA GLN A 493 1.89 -28.84 -15.10
C GLN A 493 3.16 -28.90 -14.25
N VAL A 494 4.27 -28.36 -14.76
CA VAL A 494 5.56 -28.33 -14.06
C VAL A 494 5.49 -27.35 -12.89
N LEU A 495 4.94 -26.14 -13.12
CA LEU A 495 4.67 -25.16 -12.06
C LEU A 495 3.81 -25.77 -10.95
N SER A 496 2.71 -26.44 -11.32
CA SER A 496 1.75 -27.02 -10.37
C SER A 496 2.37 -28.13 -9.53
N ALA A 497 3.18 -28.99 -10.16
CA ALA A 497 3.85 -30.10 -9.47
C ALA A 497 4.90 -29.60 -8.46
N LEU A 498 5.75 -28.65 -8.87
CA LEU A 498 6.78 -28.09 -7.98
C LEU A 498 6.16 -27.26 -6.86
N PHE A 499 5.19 -26.40 -7.18
CA PHE A 499 4.49 -25.58 -6.18
C PHE A 499 3.83 -26.44 -5.10
N ARG A 500 3.11 -27.49 -5.51
CA ARG A 500 2.50 -28.45 -4.58
C ARG A 500 3.53 -29.04 -3.63
N ARG A 501 4.67 -29.49 -4.16
CA ARG A 501 5.74 -30.06 -3.34
C ARG A 501 6.29 -29.03 -2.35
N LEU A 502 6.77 -27.88 -2.85
CA LEU A 502 7.37 -26.83 -2.01
C LEU A 502 6.43 -26.35 -0.91
N PHE A 503 5.14 -26.18 -1.24
CA PHE A 503 4.16 -25.74 -0.27
C PHE A 503 3.87 -26.82 0.78
N LEU A 504 3.69 -28.09 0.39
CA LEU A 504 3.39 -29.16 1.35
C LEU A 504 4.60 -29.50 2.23
N ASP A 505 5.81 -29.44 1.68
CA ASP A 505 7.06 -29.62 2.43
C ASP A 505 7.21 -28.48 3.46
N GLY A 506 7.04 -27.23 3.02
CA GLY A 506 7.09 -26.07 3.93
C GLY A 506 5.96 -26.05 4.96
N LEU A 507 4.77 -26.54 4.61
CA LEU A 507 3.66 -26.65 5.55
C LEU A 507 3.92 -27.73 6.60
N SER A 508 4.54 -28.85 6.21
CA SER A 508 4.99 -29.89 7.15
C SER A 508 6.07 -29.35 8.07
N ALA A 509 7.06 -28.63 7.54
CA ALA A 509 8.10 -28.00 8.36
C ALA A 509 7.56 -26.97 9.38
N LEU A 510 6.52 -26.21 9.02
CA LEU A 510 5.85 -25.31 9.96
C LEU A 510 5.12 -26.06 11.07
N HIS A 511 4.55 -27.23 10.77
CA HIS A 511 3.93 -28.11 11.76
C HIS A 511 4.97 -28.69 12.71
N ASP A 512 6.05 -29.27 12.16
CA ASP A 512 7.15 -29.87 12.93
C ASP A 512 7.83 -28.85 13.86
N ALA A 513 7.91 -27.59 13.43
CA ALA A 513 8.44 -26.48 14.22
C ALA A 513 7.46 -25.91 15.26
N GLY A 514 6.26 -26.49 15.42
CA GLY A 514 5.23 -25.99 16.34
C GLY A 514 4.72 -24.58 16.01
N SER A 515 4.92 -24.12 14.76
CA SER A 515 4.61 -22.75 14.33
C SER A 515 3.18 -22.58 13.83
N LEU A 516 2.37 -23.64 13.88
CA LEU A 516 0.95 -23.65 13.52
C LEU A 516 0.09 -23.78 14.77
N ALA A 517 -0.89 -22.89 14.91
CA ALA A 517 -1.93 -22.98 15.92
C ALA A 517 -3.13 -23.77 15.36
N PHE A 518 -3.67 -24.65 16.20
CA PHE A 518 -4.83 -25.47 15.91
C PHE A 518 -5.89 -25.27 16.99
N VAL A 519 -7.05 -24.73 16.61
CA VAL A 519 -8.15 -24.46 17.55
C VAL A 519 -9.47 -25.05 17.05
N GLY A 520 -10.38 -25.33 17.99
CA GLY A 520 -11.71 -25.86 17.70
C GLY A 520 -11.65 -27.21 16.98
N THR A 521 -12.38 -27.32 15.87
CA THR A 521 -12.47 -28.56 15.07
C THR A 521 -11.12 -29.02 14.48
N LEU A 522 -10.13 -28.13 14.39
CA LEU A 522 -8.79 -28.46 13.90
C LEU A 522 -7.82 -28.87 15.00
N ALA A 523 -8.19 -28.83 16.28
CA ALA A 523 -7.27 -29.10 17.40
C ALA A 523 -6.53 -30.45 17.27
N HIS A 524 -7.21 -31.48 16.78
CA HIS A 524 -6.63 -32.81 16.53
C HIS A 524 -5.46 -32.80 15.53
N LEU A 525 -5.36 -31.79 14.66
CA LEU A 525 -4.27 -31.64 13.70
C LEU A 525 -2.95 -31.16 14.34
N ALA A 526 -2.95 -30.83 15.62
CA ALA A 526 -1.69 -30.64 16.37
C ALA A 526 -0.87 -31.94 16.44
N GLU A 527 -1.53 -33.11 16.41
CA GLU A 527 -0.86 -34.40 16.41
C GLU A 527 -0.21 -34.69 15.03
N PRO A 528 1.10 -35.03 14.96
CA PRO A 528 1.80 -35.28 13.70
C PRO A 528 1.14 -36.34 12.80
N ARG A 529 0.64 -37.43 13.37
CA ARG A 529 -0.04 -38.49 12.62
C ARG A 529 -1.36 -38.02 12.02
N ALA A 530 -2.15 -37.26 12.78
CA ALA A 530 -3.40 -36.69 12.31
C ALA A 530 -3.16 -35.66 11.19
N PHE A 531 -2.15 -34.80 11.34
CA PHE A 531 -1.73 -33.83 10.33
C PHE A 531 -1.29 -34.51 9.03
N ALA A 532 -0.45 -35.54 9.12
CA ALA A 532 0.01 -36.30 7.97
C ALA A 532 -1.15 -36.96 7.20
N ARG A 533 -2.13 -37.53 7.92
CA ARG A 533 -3.37 -38.08 7.34
C ARG A 533 -4.21 -37.00 6.65
N HIS A 534 -4.35 -35.82 7.26
CA HIS A 534 -5.08 -34.70 6.68
C HIS A 534 -4.46 -34.22 5.35
N LEU A 535 -3.12 -34.21 5.25
CA LEU A 535 -2.42 -33.80 4.02
C LEU A 535 -2.34 -34.90 2.94
N ALA A 536 -2.53 -36.18 3.29
CA ALA A 536 -2.44 -37.30 2.35
C ALA A 536 -3.35 -37.16 1.10
N PRO A 537 -4.66 -36.83 1.20
CA PRO A 537 -5.50 -36.61 0.02
C PRO A 537 -5.06 -35.36 -0.76
N VAL A 538 -4.59 -34.31 -0.08
CA VAL A 538 -4.14 -33.05 -0.69
C VAL A 538 -2.90 -33.25 -1.56
N ARG A 539 -1.99 -34.17 -1.18
CA ARG A 539 -0.81 -34.56 -1.97
C ARG A 539 -1.19 -35.17 -3.32
N ARG A 540 -2.26 -35.96 -3.37
CA ARG A 540 -2.73 -36.67 -4.57
C ARG A 540 -3.56 -35.78 -5.49
N LYS A 541 -4.16 -34.71 -4.97
CA LYS A 541 -4.97 -33.77 -5.73
C LYS A 541 -4.13 -33.05 -6.80
N ARG A 542 -4.78 -32.71 -7.91
CA ARG A 542 -4.23 -31.80 -8.91
C ARG A 542 -4.35 -30.37 -8.41
N TRP A 543 -3.23 -29.72 -8.20
CA TRP A 543 -3.18 -28.31 -7.81
C TRP A 543 -3.29 -27.44 -9.06
N MET A 544 -4.03 -26.35 -8.96
CA MET A 544 -4.27 -25.45 -10.08
C MET A 544 -3.32 -24.27 -9.99
N VAL A 545 -2.31 -24.27 -10.86
CA VAL A 545 -1.61 -23.06 -11.27
C VAL A 545 -2.18 -22.65 -12.61
N TYR A 546 -2.23 -21.36 -12.87
CA TYR A 546 -2.67 -20.83 -14.14
C TYR A 546 -1.65 -19.83 -14.66
N ALA A 547 -1.34 -19.85 -15.95
CA ALA A 547 -0.42 -18.91 -16.58
C ALA A 547 -0.99 -18.50 -17.95
N LYS A 548 -1.14 -17.19 -18.18
CA LYS A 548 -1.60 -16.65 -19.48
C LYS A 548 -0.92 -15.33 -19.82
N PRO A 549 -0.93 -14.93 -21.10
CA PRO A 549 -0.73 -13.53 -21.47
C PRO A 549 -1.83 -12.62 -20.87
N PRO A 550 -1.49 -11.40 -20.40
CA PRO A 550 -2.44 -10.39 -19.96
C PRO A 550 -3.54 -10.13 -20.98
N PHE A 551 -4.79 -10.13 -20.54
CA PHE A 551 -5.96 -9.96 -21.40
C PHE A 551 -5.98 -8.66 -22.21
N ALA A 552 -5.27 -7.61 -21.75
CA ALA A 552 -5.23 -6.29 -22.38
C ALA A 552 -3.93 -5.55 -21.99
N GLY A 553 -2.80 -6.28 -21.97
CA GLY A 553 -1.50 -5.75 -21.57
C GLY A 553 -1.27 -5.64 -20.05
N PRO A 554 -0.02 -5.38 -19.62
CA PRO A 554 0.40 -5.41 -18.22
C PRO A 554 -0.29 -4.33 -17.35
N ARG A 555 -0.51 -3.13 -17.90
CA ARG A 555 -1.23 -2.04 -17.20
C ARG A 555 -2.63 -2.44 -16.77
N THR A 556 -3.37 -3.17 -17.60
CA THR A 556 -4.71 -3.64 -17.25
C THR A 556 -4.69 -4.64 -16.09
N VAL A 557 -3.68 -5.51 -16.03
CA VAL A 557 -3.53 -6.46 -14.92
C VAL A 557 -3.10 -5.73 -13.65
N LEU A 558 -2.18 -4.78 -13.72
CA LEU A 558 -1.85 -3.93 -12.59
C LEU A 558 -3.06 -3.13 -12.09
N ALA A 559 -3.86 -2.56 -12.99
CA ALA A 559 -5.09 -1.83 -12.65
C ALA A 559 -6.19 -2.75 -12.09
N TYR A 560 -6.15 -4.04 -12.41
CA TYR A 560 -6.95 -5.06 -11.75
C TYR A 560 -6.40 -5.33 -10.34
N LEU A 561 -5.10 -5.61 -10.19
CA LEU A 561 -4.46 -5.92 -8.91
C LEU A 561 -4.49 -4.76 -7.91
N SER A 562 -4.39 -3.52 -8.38
CA SER A 562 -4.45 -2.31 -7.53
C SER A 562 -5.76 -2.22 -6.76
N ARG A 563 -6.84 -2.79 -7.33
CA ARG A 563 -8.13 -2.90 -6.66
C ARG A 563 -8.07 -3.87 -5.49
N TYR A 564 -7.24 -4.90 -5.53
CA TYR A 564 -7.18 -5.93 -4.47
C TYR A 564 -6.11 -5.63 -3.42
N THR A 565 -5.06 -4.90 -3.77
CA THR A 565 -4.08 -4.41 -2.78
C THR A 565 -4.68 -3.39 -1.83
N HIS A 566 -5.67 -2.62 -2.30
CA HIS A 566 -6.21 -1.48 -1.56
C HIS A 566 -7.74 -1.48 -1.41
N ARG A 567 -8.51 -2.41 -1.99
CA ARG A 567 -9.95 -2.55 -1.65
C ARG A 567 -10.19 -3.78 -0.78
N VAL A 568 -11.22 -3.66 0.03
CA VAL A 568 -11.82 -4.77 0.77
C VAL A 568 -12.46 -5.80 -0.15
N ALA A 569 -12.81 -6.95 0.44
CA ALA A 569 -13.34 -8.12 -0.25
C ALA A 569 -14.53 -7.82 -1.20
N ILE A 570 -15.39 -6.84 -0.85
CA ILE A 570 -16.54 -6.44 -1.67
C ILE A 570 -16.53 -4.92 -1.96
N SER A 571 -16.88 -4.54 -3.18
CA SER A 571 -17.10 -3.14 -3.58
C SER A 571 -18.58 -2.78 -3.56
N SER A 572 -18.95 -1.54 -3.24
CA SER A 572 -20.36 -1.10 -3.19
C SER A 572 -21.13 -1.38 -4.49
N ARG A 573 -20.46 -1.30 -5.65
CA ARG A 573 -21.08 -1.63 -6.97
C ARG A 573 -21.54 -3.08 -7.11
N ARG A 574 -21.05 -3.99 -6.27
CA ARG A 574 -21.48 -5.39 -6.25
C ARG A 574 -22.71 -5.59 -5.36
N ILE A 575 -23.00 -4.69 -4.43
CA ILE A 575 -24.17 -4.76 -3.56
C ILE A 575 -25.38 -4.29 -4.37
N LEU A 576 -26.39 -5.14 -4.48
CA LEU A 576 -27.59 -4.91 -5.30
C LEU A 576 -28.78 -4.52 -4.42
N ALA A 577 -28.94 -5.20 -3.29
CA ALA A 577 -30.04 -4.98 -2.36
C ALA A 577 -29.61 -5.31 -0.92
N PHE A 578 -30.31 -4.69 0.04
CA PHE A 578 -30.25 -4.99 1.46
C PHE A 578 -31.63 -4.73 2.05
N ASP A 579 -32.26 -5.76 2.64
CA ASP A 579 -33.63 -5.71 3.17
C ASP A 579 -33.69 -5.56 4.71
N GLY A 580 -32.53 -5.33 5.35
CA GLY A 580 -32.39 -5.31 6.80
C GLY A 580 -31.83 -6.61 7.39
N ALA A 581 -32.08 -7.76 6.75
CA ALA A 581 -31.62 -9.08 7.21
C ALA A 581 -30.64 -9.76 6.24
N SER A 582 -30.81 -9.54 4.94
CA SER A 582 -30.09 -10.21 3.86
C SER A 582 -29.46 -9.19 2.92
N VAL A 583 -28.25 -9.50 2.43
CA VAL A 583 -27.53 -8.69 1.44
C VAL A 583 -27.47 -9.46 0.13
N THR A 584 -28.06 -8.91 -0.93
CA THR A 584 -27.91 -9.45 -2.29
C THR A 584 -26.73 -8.77 -2.95
N PHE A 585 -25.78 -9.55 -3.46
CA PHE A 585 -24.66 -9.03 -4.23
C PHE A 585 -24.41 -9.85 -5.49
N ARG A 586 -23.81 -9.21 -6.48
CA ARG A 586 -23.47 -9.84 -7.76
C ARG A 586 -22.23 -10.70 -7.63
N GLU A 587 -22.32 -11.96 -8.02
CA GLU A 587 -21.15 -12.81 -8.25
C GLU A 587 -20.49 -12.44 -9.59
N GLY A 588 -19.16 -12.33 -9.59
CA GLY A 588 -18.38 -11.90 -10.76
C GLY A 588 -18.35 -10.38 -11.02
N LEU A 589 -17.47 -9.94 -11.92
CA LEU A 589 -17.37 -8.56 -12.38
C LEU A 589 -18.51 -8.21 -13.36
N PRO A 590 -18.91 -6.92 -13.51
CA PRO A 590 -20.05 -6.52 -14.34
C PRO A 590 -19.95 -6.99 -15.80
N PRO A 591 -21.07 -7.36 -16.44
CA PRO A 591 -21.10 -7.72 -17.85
C PRO A 591 -20.99 -6.46 -18.71
N GLY A 592 -19.75 -6.16 -19.13
CA GLY A 592 -19.44 -5.09 -20.09
C GLY A 592 -18.08 -5.27 -20.78
N ARG A 593 -17.32 -6.30 -20.40
CA ARG A 593 -16.15 -6.82 -21.11
C ARG A 593 -16.15 -8.33 -20.92
N ARG A 594 -16.93 -9.06 -21.73
CA ARG A 594 -16.85 -10.53 -21.71
C ARG A 594 -15.50 -10.93 -22.29
N CYS A 595 -14.74 -11.68 -21.49
CA CYS A 595 -13.84 -12.70 -22.02
C CYS A 595 -14.68 -13.70 -22.86
N PRO A 596 -14.11 -14.31 -23.91
CA PRO A 596 -14.62 -15.59 -24.38
C PRO A 596 -14.60 -16.60 -23.21
N PRO A 597 -15.57 -17.51 -23.13
CA PRO A 597 -15.73 -18.41 -21.99
C PRO A 597 -14.47 -19.22 -21.72
N SER A 598 -14.16 -19.38 -20.43
CA SER A 598 -13.26 -20.40 -19.93
C SER A 598 -13.78 -21.78 -20.33
N HIS A 599 -13.06 -22.49 -21.20
CA HIS A 599 -13.25 -23.92 -21.37
C HIS A 599 -12.79 -24.66 -20.09
N SER A 600 -13.65 -24.75 -19.08
CA SER A 600 -13.58 -25.82 -18.06
C SER A 600 -14.83 -25.99 -17.17
N ASP A 601 -16.01 -25.46 -17.52
CA ASP A 601 -17.29 -25.90 -16.92
C ASP A 601 -18.04 -26.83 -17.88
N ALA A 602 -17.35 -27.86 -18.37
CA ALA A 602 -17.97 -28.94 -19.13
C ALA A 602 -17.34 -30.27 -18.74
N ARG A 603 -17.76 -30.76 -17.55
CA ARG A 603 -17.94 -32.18 -17.21
C ARG A 603 -18.60 -32.28 -15.82
N GLY A 604 -19.83 -31.80 -15.76
CA GLY A 604 -20.83 -32.16 -14.74
C GLY A 604 -22.10 -32.54 -15.49
N GLN A 605 -22.75 -33.63 -15.10
CA GLN A 605 -23.86 -34.28 -15.79
C GLN A 605 -24.94 -33.30 -16.29
N ARG A 606 -25.31 -33.44 -17.56
CA ARG A 606 -26.56 -32.87 -18.09
C ARG A 606 -27.73 -33.63 -17.48
N VAL A 607 -28.37 -33.05 -16.47
CA VAL A 607 -29.78 -33.31 -16.17
C VAL A 607 -30.56 -32.32 -17.02
N HIS A 608 -31.33 -32.82 -17.98
CA HIS A 608 -32.23 -31.99 -18.78
C HIS A 608 -33.36 -31.45 -17.88
N PRO A 609 -33.61 -30.13 -17.82
CA PRO A 609 -34.91 -29.64 -17.40
C PRO A 609 -35.92 -29.94 -18.51
N SER A 610 -37.08 -30.48 -18.11
CA SER A 610 -38.25 -30.66 -18.97
C SER A 610 -38.62 -29.34 -19.63
N LEU A 611 -38.78 -29.34 -20.95
CA LEU A 611 -39.34 -28.21 -21.70
C LEU A 611 -40.79 -27.95 -21.21
N PRO A 612 -41.22 -26.68 -21.06
CA PRO A 612 -42.63 -26.38 -20.90
C PRO A 612 -43.40 -26.76 -22.16
N SER A 613 -44.66 -27.18 -21.98
CA SER A 613 -45.55 -27.61 -23.07
C SER A 613 -45.77 -26.50 -24.11
N SER A 614 -45.74 -26.88 -25.38
CA SER A 614 -46.10 -26.02 -26.50
C SER A 614 -47.60 -25.68 -26.45
N ARG A 615 -47.93 -24.39 -26.49
CA ARG A 615 -49.29 -23.94 -26.84
C ARG A 615 -49.48 -24.09 -28.36
N PRO A 616 -50.63 -24.59 -28.83
CA PRO A 616 -50.86 -24.81 -30.26
C PRO A 616 -51.11 -23.48 -30.99
N ALA A 617 -50.41 -23.28 -32.11
CA ALA A 617 -50.88 -22.40 -33.17
C ALA A 617 -52.01 -23.11 -33.92
N LYS A 618 -53.17 -22.45 -34.04
CA LYS A 618 -54.29 -22.92 -34.85
C LYS A 618 -53.89 -22.95 -36.33
N GLY A 619 -54.23 -24.07 -36.98
CA GLY A 619 -54.36 -24.19 -38.43
C GLY A 619 -53.07 -24.51 -39.16
N ILE A 620 -52.81 -25.81 -39.40
CA ILE A 620 -52.31 -26.45 -40.63
C ILE A 620 -52.21 -27.98 -40.34
N PRO A 621 -52.60 -28.89 -41.26
CA PRO A 621 -52.79 -30.32 -40.96
C PRO A 621 -51.48 -31.13 -40.96
N PRO A 622 -51.44 -32.32 -40.31
CA PRO A 622 -50.22 -33.13 -40.20
C PRO A 622 -50.10 -34.15 -41.35
N HIS A 623 -48.86 -34.39 -41.80
CA HIS A 623 -48.50 -35.57 -42.61
C HIS A 623 -47.17 -36.17 -42.09
N PRO A 624 -46.91 -37.47 -42.36
CA PRO A 624 -46.65 -38.48 -41.32
C PRO A 624 -45.18 -38.78 -41.05
N ALA A 625 -44.94 -39.42 -39.89
CA ALA A 625 -43.63 -39.79 -39.36
C ALA A 625 -43.05 -41.06 -40.01
N VAL A 626 -41.75 -41.03 -40.31
CA VAL A 626 -40.97 -42.21 -40.74
C VAL A 626 -40.02 -42.65 -39.62
N ARG A 627 -40.05 -43.96 -39.35
CA ARG A 627 -39.37 -44.69 -38.26
C ARG A 627 -37.84 -44.73 -38.38
N VAL A 628 -37.19 -44.81 -37.23
CA VAL A 628 -35.78 -45.20 -37.04
C VAL A 628 -35.74 -46.66 -36.56
N PRO A 629 -34.82 -47.52 -37.03
CA PRO A 629 -34.51 -48.79 -36.38
C PRO A 629 -33.21 -48.76 -35.56
N ASP A 630 -33.20 -49.66 -34.57
CA ASP A 630 -32.37 -49.75 -33.37
C ASP A 630 -30.89 -50.18 -33.52
N ARG A 631 -30.15 -49.91 -32.44
CA ARG A 631 -28.81 -50.44 -32.11
C ARG A 631 -28.82 -51.96 -31.84
N PRO A 632 -27.64 -52.61 -31.90
CA PRO A 632 -27.30 -53.67 -30.96
C PRO A 632 -25.98 -53.44 -30.21
N GLY A 633 -25.89 -54.07 -29.03
CA GLY A 633 -24.72 -54.10 -28.14
C GLY A 633 -23.75 -55.27 -28.40
N PRO A 634 -22.96 -55.74 -27.41
CA PRO A 634 -21.49 -55.84 -27.49
C PRO A 634 -20.93 -57.27 -27.52
N GLN A 635 -19.68 -57.47 -27.99
CA GLN A 635 -18.73 -58.55 -27.58
C GLN A 635 -17.40 -58.55 -28.40
N GLY A 636 -16.27 -58.88 -27.72
CA GLY A 636 -15.21 -59.79 -28.23
C GLY A 636 -14.07 -59.30 -29.13
N GLN A 637 -12.82 -59.38 -28.64
CA GLN A 637 -11.53 -59.41 -29.40
C GLN A 637 -11.28 -60.82 -30.05
N PRO A 638 -10.10 -61.15 -30.62
CA PRO A 638 -9.28 -60.57 -31.73
C PRO A 638 -8.86 -61.66 -32.78
N ARG A 639 -8.21 -61.30 -33.91
CA ARG A 639 -7.27 -62.11 -34.77
C ARG A 639 -6.95 -61.35 -36.09
N SER A 640 -5.70 -60.98 -36.43
CA SER A 640 -4.61 -61.71 -37.17
C SER A 640 -4.96 -62.11 -38.62
N HIS A 641 -4.38 -61.53 -39.68
CA HIS A 641 -3.16 -61.91 -40.48
C HIS A 641 -3.29 -61.29 -41.91
N PRO A 642 -2.37 -61.39 -42.91
CA PRO A 642 -1.02 -61.99 -43.01
C PRO A 642 0.09 -61.14 -43.72
N GLN A 643 1.29 -61.75 -43.78
CA GLN A 643 2.62 -61.39 -44.34
C GLN A 643 2.71 -61.27 -45.89
N ALA A 644 3.47 -60.31 -46.47
CA ALA A 644 4.88 -60.33 -46.96
C ALA A 644 5.06 -60.91 -48.41
N PRO A 645 6.05 -60.49 -49.25
CA PRO A 645 7.49 -60.64 -48.97
C PRO A 645 8.49 -59.54 -49.45
N ARG A 646 9.58 -59.44 -48.68
CA ARG A 646 11.04 -59.27 -48.93
C ARG A 646 11.57 -58.52 -50.18
N CYS A 647 12.52 -57.59 -49.98
CA CYS A 647 13.97 -57.84 -50.18
C CYS A 647 14.89 -56.62 -49.85
N SER A 648 15.93 -56.92 -49.07
CA SER A 648 17.33 -56.39 -49.03
C SER A 648 17.69 -54.91 -48.81
N VAL A 649 18.51 -54.73 -47.76
CA VAL A 649 19.33 -53.58 -47.33
C VAL A 649 20.57 -53.45 -48.26
N PRO A 650 21.21 -52.28 -48.35
CA PRO A 650 22.50 -52.13 -47.66
C PRO A 650 22.67 -50.82 -46.88
N ASP A 651 23.39 -50.95 -45.77
CA ASP A 651 24.08 -49.90 -45.02
C ASP A 651 25.06 -49.10 -45.88
N ALA A 652 25.29 -47.84 -45.51
CA ALA A 652 26.64 -47.28 -45.36
C ALA A 652 26.58 -45.85 -44.78
N THR A 653 26.93 -45.74 -43.49
CA THR A 653 27.96 -44.85 -42.92
C THR A 653 28.23 -43.44 -43.47
N THR A 654 28.48 -42.56 -42.50
CA THR A 654 29.39 -41.38 -42.51
C THR A 654 28.97 -40.15 -43.31
N ARG A 655 28.49 -39.10 -42.64
CA ARG A 655 29.26 -38.04 -41.96
C ARG A 655 28.34 -37.13 -41.14
#